data_AF-F9D0K1-F1
#
_entry.id   AF-F9D0K1-F1
#
_cell.length_a   1.000
_cell.length_b   1.000
_cell.length_c   1.000
_cell.angle_alpha   90.00
_cell.angle_beta   90.00
_cell.angle_gamma   90.00
#
_symmetry.space_group_name_H-M   'P 1'
#
loop_
_entity.id
_entity.type
_entity.pdbx_description
1 polymer ?
#
loop_
_entity_poly.entity_id
_entity_poly.type
_entity_poly.pdbx_seq_one_letter_code
_entity_poly.pdbx_strand_id
1 'polypeptide(L)'
;MLAVALMLLVWTGIANAQEENLRMQFNFENVSGQSVTDPVSGVTAKLMGEAKVVEMGRRHVLDLGSGTGYLDMTKNAGEVVRNLTDFTVSVYYRVDAKASLSGAGYFLWCFSQSAANTQTASPYMAYRLNAQRMATSTGGWGAETGIQTGSESSKGRWMHMLYRQSGRHGELFVDGKRVGQASNMPVLKNALTAVPAYNWIGRPPFASDSYLKQTLVSDFRVYDTALGDGQVAALAAVAAEIEDEYKYGVPGDFTLLRQTVGECKTFLASAATGYAPNALAELQDAVSIAEKEIQSGRASQTLLDDYVASLQSAIGKAKTTQGYTPKLVFERTENHGFIHPGGIVSQADIDRAKQLLANGDTRIKKAWDILCANGYAQADVATWPTETVVRGGRSGQNYMNCARGAAMAYQNALRWKIGGTKANADAAVRIMMQWARVCKGLGGDTNVSLAAGIYGHEWANAAELMRDYDGWSREDFEEFKRWIVRVFYNPAIDFLRRRHDTWLNARYSNLGARPGHYWSNWGLCNALCVMSIGILCDDVHMYNQGVSFYKYDHVGNYKDRSKNTVILNDGCNEFIGNLVPVVQPDTRGPLGFLGQMQESGRDQGHALMALGLALDICTVGLNQGDDLFAYMNDRIAAGTEFVAAMNFGGVAANSLPWINYNYADCRGTMGAGWQQTGPNTGGQGEFRPYWDRAIGYYEGLRGVKLQYAEQASAKVCPDGGGGNYSQNSGGFDALGFSTLTSWRPTVTTEEAITPLSGDIIYKGVTYTNQTNLGGLGYKYEVCPSRAIPADGSEVTLVPQLPDGAEDSGRWLWNTGETTRNITVKADRSYIYRVSYTAANGAVSHQAFAIAVSGDAVPDVMTEEVTVGGIIERTAEKTVLEGTPVILYAGPATGWTNDFLWDNGTKESVVTIPALMESRTYICQYANQSGAVSESRFVLNVVPAQQTVNSKLANEATLLPGSRAELKLVVPSFANTADITWDNGTTGAICVVPSLMEDTQVTATYQGVAYSFMLHVMGGGAYPVDATSLIVNPDFATVDGTGWTIAGTWGNQRFNGAVEVWHSVNFDFSQTIAGLPDGEYTVSCQLVNGEGPNTGCLYASCGNETKTAVVRQSCSGSDFDTQRDKMAAHADYARLSVTLNVSGGTLTIGVKEPSSGNTWLVWDNFTLAYKHPEVNGIRESAIVEKTSNGYVYDLQGRKIRLPQRGLYIRNGRKFIVK
;
A
#
# COMPACT_ATOMS: atom_id res chain seq x y z
N MET A 1 -45.77 -20.84 26.21
CA MET A 1 -47.03 -20.36 25.58
C MET A 1 -47.31 -18.87 25.84
N LEU A 2 -46.95 -18.28 27.00
CA LEU A 2 -47.13 -16.83 27.23
C LEU A 2 -46.17 -15.92 26.43
N ALA A 3 -44.96 -16.39 26.08
CA ALA A 3 -44.00 -15.62 25.27
C ALA A 3 -44.39 -15.50 23.78
N VAL A 4 -45.10 -16.50 23.24
CA VAL A 4 -45.61 -16.50 21.86
C VAL A 4 -46.75 -15.48 21.71
N ALA A 5 -47.54 -15.27 22.77
CA ALA A 5 -48.64 -14.31 22.77
C ALA A 5 -48.18 -12.84 22.81
N LEU A 6 -47.04 -12.54 23.44
CA LEU A 6 -46.51 -11.16 23.51
C LEU A 6 -45.81 -10.71 22.21
N MET A 7 -45.16 -11.62 21.48
CA MET A 7 -44.61 -11.33 20.14
C MET A 7 -45.71 -11.16 19.08
N LEU A 8 -46.82 -11.90 19.19
CA LEU A 8 -47.96 -11.77 18.29
C LEU A 8 -48.67 -10.40 18.39
N LEU A 9 -48.71 -9.78 19.58
CA LEU A 9 -49.40 -8.49 19.79
C LEU A 9 -48.65 -7.29 19.19
N VAL A 10 -47.31 -7.35 19.09
CA VAL A 10 -46.50 -6.28 18.45
C VAL A 10 -46.50 -6.43 16.93
N TRP A 11 -46.52 -7.67 16.42
CA TRP A 11 -46.62 -7.94 14.98
C TRP A 11 -47.94 -7.47 14.37
N THR A 12 -49.06 -7.59 15.09
CA THR A 12 -50.37 -7.12 14.57
C THR A 12 -50.50 -5.60 14.52
N GLY A 13 -49.78 -4.85 15.37
CA GLY A 13 -49.78 -3.38 15.34
C GLY A 13 -48.88 -2.80 14.24
N ILE A 14 -47.69 -3.40 14.05
CA ILE A 14 -46.72 -2.97 13.03
C ILE A 14 -47.15 -3.43 11.63
N ALA A 15 -47.75 -4.62 11.48
CA ALA A 15 -48.30 -5.07 10.21
C ALA A 15 -49.45 -4.16 9.74
N ASN A 16 -50.40 -3.80 10.63
CA ASN A 16 -51.48 -2.87 10.31
C ASN A 16 -50.96 -1.44 10.00
N ALA A 17 -49.95 -0.95 10.72
CA ALA A 17 -49.35 0.37 10.47
C ALA A 17 -48.44 0.42 9.21
N GLN A 18 -47.88 -0.71 8.79
CA GLN A 18 -47.15 -0.81 7.52
C GLN A 18 -48.09 -0.88 6.31
N GLU A 19 -49.30 -1.43 6.43
CA GLU A 19 -50.22 -1.52 5.29
C GLU A 19 -50.96 -0.20 4.97
N GLU A 20 -51.14 0.69 5.95
CA GLU A 20 -51.96 1.90 5.80
C GLU A 20 -51.52 2.86 4.68
N ASN A 21 -50.22 2.87 4.34
CA ASN A 21 -49.62 3.73 3.31
C ASN A 21 -48.99 2.93 2.15
N LEU A 22 -49.19 1.61 2.11
CA LEU A 22 -48.67 0.76 1.04
C LEU A 22 -49.55 0.94 -0.20
N ARG A 23 -48.92 1.27 -1.35
CA ARG A 23 -49.65 1.54 -2.60
C ARG A 23 -49.36 0.54 -3.71
N MET A 24 -48.24 -0.16 -3.64
CA MET A 24 -47.90 -1.22 -4.60
C MET A 24 -46.98 -2.24 -3.94
N GLN A 25 -47.24 -3.54 -4.13
CA GLN A 25 -46.43 -4.64 -3.61
C GLN A 25 -46.33 -5.83 -4.57
N PHE A 26 -45.21 -5.99 -5.26
CA PHE A 26 -44.92 -7.24 -5.95
C PHE A 26 -44.26 -8.24 -4.99
N ASN A 27 -45.09 -9.01 -4.29
CA ASN A 27 -44.66 -10.14 -3.44
C ASN A 27 -44.44 -11.45 -4.23
N PHE A 28 -44.83 -11.47 -5.52
CA PHE A 28 -44.69 -12.59 -6.45
C PHE A 28 -45.54 -13.84 -6.15
N GLU A 29 -46.51 -13.76 -5.25
CA GLU A 29 -47.37 -14.91 -4.89
C GLU A 29 -48.54 -15.13 -5.88
N ASN A 30 -48.97 -14.08 -6.60
CA ASN A 30 -50.09 -14.15 -7.55
C ASN A 30 -49.59 -14.18 -9.00
N VAL A 31 -49.21 -15.36 -9.48
CA VAL A 31 -48.65 -15.56 -10.83
C VAL A 31 -49.58 -16.40 -11.70
N SER A 32 -49.81 -15.96 -12.93
CA SER A 32 -50.54 -16.71 -13.96
C SER A 32 -49.86 -16.57 -15.31
N GLY A 33 -49.22 -17.65 -15.77
CA GLY A 33 -48.39 -17.64 -16.98
C GLY A 33 -47.25 -16.63 -16.87
N GLN A 34 -47.21 -15.66 -17.79
CA GLN A 34 -46.23 -14.57 -17.79
C GLN A 34 -46.68 -13.32 -17.03
N SER A 35 -47.81 -13.38 -16.31
CA SER A 35 -48.36 -12.22 -15.60
C SER A 35 -48.17 -12.36 -14.09
N VAL A 36 -47.79 -11.27 -13.44
CA VAL A 36 -47.68 -11.15 -11.97
C VAL A 36 -48.58 -10.01 -11.52
N THR A 37 -49.58 -10.31 -10.68
CA THR A 37 -50.54 -9.30 -10.21
C THR A 37 -50.22 -8.87 -8.78
N ASP A 38 -49.96 -7.58 -8.58
CA ASP A 38 -49.82 -6.97 -7.26
C ASP A 38 -51.18 -6.99 -6.52
N PRO A 39 -51.29 -7.64 -5.35
CA PRO A 39 -52.52 -7.69 -4.57
C PRO A 39 -52.96 -6.34 -3.99
N VAL A 40 -52.06 -5.36 -3.87
CA VAL A 40 -52.35 -4.05 -3.28
C VAL A 40 -52.90 -3.08 -4.33
N SER A 41 -52.18 -2.87 -5.43
CA SER A 41 -52.61 -1.92 -6.47
C SER A 41 -53.51 -2.53 -7.54
N GLY A 42 -53.53 -3.86 -7.67
CA GLY A 42 -54.15 -4.56 -8.79
C GLY A 42 -53.35 -4.46 -10.11
N VAL A 43 -52.18 -3.82 -10.12
CA VAL A 43 -51.31 -3.74 -11.29
C VAL A 43 -50.86 -5.14 -11.70
N THR A 44 -51.10 -5.49 -12.96
CA THR A 44 -50.62 -6.76 -13.54
C THR A 44 -49.39 -6.48 -14.40
N ALA A 45 -48.23 -6.87 -13.87
CA ALA A 45 -46.94 -6.81 -14.52
C ALA A 45 -46.71 -8.03 -15.44
N LYS A 46 -45.78 -7.90 -16.39
CA LYS A 46 -45.40 -8.96 -17.33
C LYS A 46 -43.95 -9.39 -17.16
N LEU A 47 -43.73 -10.69 -17.10
CA LEU A 47 -42.40 -11.31 -17.16
C LEU A 47 -41.88 -11.25 -18.61
N MET A 48 -40.69 -10.69 -18.79
CA MET A 48 -40.09 -10.44 -20.10
C MET A 48 -38.72 -11.12 -20.21
N GLY A 49 -38.38 -11.58 -21.43
CA GLY A 49 -37.12 -12.25 -21.69
C GLY A 49 -37.02 -13.59 -20.93
N GLU A 50 -35.96 -13.74 -20.14
CA GLU A 50 -35.71 -14.93 -19.30
C GLU A 50 -36.39 -14.88 -17.93
N ALA A 51 -37.06 -13.77 -17.58
CA ALA A 51 -37.61 -13.60 -16.25
C ALA A 51 -38.73 -14.61 -15.96
N LYS A 52 -38.69 -15.20 -14.76
CA LYS A 52 -39.69 -16.15 -14.26
C LYS A 52 -39.87 -15.99 -12.77
N VAL A 53 -41.01 -16.41 -12.25
CA VAL A 53 -41.19 -16.56 -10.80
C VAL A 53 -40.92 -18.02 -10.43
N VAL A 54 -40.13 -18.24 -9.38
CA VAL A 54 -39.76 -19.56 -8.88
C VAL A 54 -40.12 -19.70 -7.40
N GLU A 55 -40.45 -20.92 -7.00
CA GLU A 55 -40.60 -21.27 -5.59
C GLU A 55 -39.23 -21.28 -4.91
N MET A 56 -39.15 -20.64 -3.74
CA MET A 56 -37.98 -20.60 -2.87
C MET A 56 -38.45 -20.82 -1.44
N GLY A 57 -38.40 -22.09 -1.01
CA GLY A 57 -38.98 -22.51 0.26
C GLY A 57 -40.48 -22.26 0.27
N ARG A 58 -40.98 -21.50 1.25
CA ARG A 58 -42.38 -21.09 1.39
C ARG A 58 -42.75 -19.80 0.64
N ARG A 59 -41.83 -19.21 -0.12
CA ARG A 59 -42.01 -17.93 -0.80
C ARG A 59 -41.86 -18.07 -2.32
N HIS A 60 -42.46 -17.16 -3.07
CA HIS A 60 -42.18 -16.97 -4.48
C HIS A 60 -41.20 -15.80 -4.69
N VAL A 61 -40.25 -15.96 -5.61
CA VAL A 61 -39.27 -14.92 -5.95
C VAL A 61 -39.15 -14.76 -7.45
N LEU A 62 -38.88 -13.53 -7.89
CA LEU A 62 -38.57 -13.22 -9.29
C LEU A 62 -37.11 -13.58 -9.58
N ASP A 63 -36.90 -14.51 -10.49
CA ASP A 63 -35.61 -14.83 -11.09
C ASP A 63 -35.45 -14.05 -12.40
N LEU A 64 -34.46 -13.17 -12.48
CA LEU A 64 -34.17 -12.36 -13.67
C LEU A 64 -33.41 -13.14 -14.76
N GLY A 65 -32.96 -14.36 -14.49
CA GLY A 65 -32.22 -15.16 -15.45
C GLY A 65 -30.79 -14.66 -15.69
N SER A 66 -30.15 -15.18 -16.74
CA SER A 66 -28.72 -14.97 -17.02
C SER A 66 -28.43 -13.92 -18.09
N GLY A 67 -29.41 -13.60 -18.93
CA GLY A 67 -29.29 -12.67 -20.05
C GLY A 67 -30.05 -11.36 -19.85
N THR A 68 -31.25 -11.27 -20.42
CA THR A 68 -32.04 -10.03 -20.52
C THR A 68 -33.43 -10.15 -19.90
N GLY A 69 -33.58 -10.96 -18.84
CA GLY A 69 -34.84 -11.07 -18.13
C GLY A 69 -35.14 -9.81 -17.31
N TYR A 70 -36.41 -9.40 -17.30
CA TYR A 70 -36.91 -8.30 -16.48
C TYR A 70 -38.42 -8.41 -16.24
N LEU A 71 -38.92 -7.72 -15.23
CA LEU A 71 -40.36 -7.55 -15.03
C LEU A 71 -40.80 -6.18 -15.57
N ASP A 72 -41.79 -6.16 -16.45
CA ASP A 72 -42.48 -4.96 -16.91
C ASP A 72 -43.71 -4.68 -16.07
N MET A 73 -43.59 -3.72 -15.13
CA MET A 73 -44.67 -3.28 -14.26
C MET A 73 -45.70 -2.42 -15.00
N THR A 74 -45.48 -2.16 -16.30
CA THR A 74 -46.34 -1.40 -17.21
C THR A 74 -46.52 0.06 -16.80
N LYS A 75 -47.22 0.83 -17.64
CA LYS A 75 -47.60 2.21 -17.32
C LYS A 75 -48.43 2.33 -16.04
N ASN A 76 -49.19 1.29 -15.66
CA ASN A 76 -50.07 1.34 -14.50
C ASN A 76 -49.29 1.50 -13.18
N ALA A 77 -48.10 0.88 -13.05
CA ALA A 77 -47.21 1.17 -11.93
C ALA A 77 -46.71 2.63 -11.93
N GLY A 78 -46.53 3.19 -13.13
CA GLY A 78 -46.23 4.61 -13.33
C GLY A 78 -47.33 5.53 -12.80
N GLU A 79 -48.59 5.12 -12.89
CA GLU A 79 -49.74 5.88 -12.37
C GLU A 79 -49.73 5.94 -10.84
N VAL A 80 -49.31 4.86 -10.17
CA VAL A 80 -49.13 4.82 -8.71
C VAL A 80 -48.05 5.81 -8.26
N VAL A 81 -46.91 5.88 -8.96
CA VAL A 81 -45.78 6.71 -8.51
C VAL A 81 -45.85 8.18 -8.94
N ARG A 82 -46.60 8.50 -10.00
CA ARG A 82 -46.60 9.82 -10.66
C ARG A 82 -46.84 11.00 -9.71
N ASN A 83 -47.70 10.81 -8.72
CA ASN A 83 -48.21 11.87 -7.84
C ASN A 83 -47.57 11.86 -6.45
N LEU A 84 -46.60 10.99 -6.20
CA LEU A 84 -45.95 10.89 -4.91
C LEU A 84 -45.13 12.16 -4.61
N THR A 85 -45.15 12.55 -3.34
CA THR A 85 -44.41 13.71 -2.80
C THR A 85 -43.43 13.23 -1.76
N ASP A 86 -43.98 12.69 -0.69
CA ASP A 86 -43.26 11.91 0.30
C ASP A 86 -43.51 10.44 -0.03
N PHE A 87 -42.47 9.61 -0.04
CA PHE A 87 -42.60 8.21 -0.45
C PHE A 87 -41.45 7.34 0.04
N THR A 88 -41.66 6.03 -0.05
CA THR A 88 -40.63 5.02 0.22
C THR A 88 -40.68 3.92 -0.85
N VAL A 89 -39.53 3.49 -1.36
CA VAL A 89 -39.37 2.28 -2.18
C VAL A 89 -38.52 1.29 -1.40
N SER A 90 -38.99 0.05 -1.27
CA SER A 90 -38.30 -1.02 -0.53
C SER A 90 -38.27 -2.29 -1.36
N VAL A 91 -37.15 -3.01 -1.37
CA VAL A 91 -36.98 -4.23 -2.17
C VAL A 91 -35.92 -5.15 -1.56
N TYR A 92 -36.13 -6.46 -1.66
CA TYR A 92 -35.13 -7.46 -1.31
C TYR A 92 -34.56 -8.09 -2.57
N TYR A 93 -33.26 -8.34 -2.58
CA TYR A 93 -32.61 -8.97 -3.72
C TYR A 93 -31.42 -9.81 -3.28
N ARG A 94 -31.10 -10.82 -4.09
CA ARG A 94 -29.91 -11.66 -3.94
C ARG A 94 -29.20 -11.74 -5.28
N VAL A 95 -28.05 -11.11 -5.37
CA VAL A 95 -27.14 -11.25 -6.52
C VAL A 95 -26.34 -12.53 -6.32
N ASP A 96 -26.26 -13.38 -7.34
CA ASP A 96 -25.43 -14.59 -7.30
C ASP A 96 -23.96 -14.24 -6.99
N ALA A 97 -23.28 -15.09 -6.22
CA ALA A 97 -21.89 -14.84 -5.80
C ALA A 97 -20.92 -14.68 -6.99
N LYS A 98 -21.25 -15.27 -8.15
CA LYS A 98 -20.45 -15.24 -9.38
C LYS A 98 -20.91 -14.18 -10.38
N ALA A 99 -21.97 -13.42 -10.10
CA ALA A 99 -22.47 -12.42 -11.02
C ALA A 99 -21.53 -11.20 -11.13
N SER A 100 -21.40 -10.66 -12.35
CA SER A 100 -20.70 -9.40 -12.59
C SER A 100 -21.65 -8.22 -12.40
N LEU A 101 -21.17 -7.17 -11.70
CA LEU A 101 -21.82 -5.86 -11.61
C LEU A 101 -20.93 -4.75 -12.19
N SER A 102 -19.89 -5.11 -12.95
CA SER A 102 -18.92 -4.16 -13.50
C SER A 102 -19.42 -3.50 -14.78
N GLY A 103 -19.22 -2.19 -14.90
CA GLY A 103 -19.61 -1.39 -16.08
C GLY A 103 -20.94 -0.64 -15.90
N ALA A 104 -21.49 -0.10 -16.99
CA ALA A 104 -22.74 0.66 -16.97
C ALA A 104 -23.99 -0.26 -16.96
N GLY A 105 -25.04 0.16 -16.26
CA GLY A 105 -26.31 -0.58 -16.12
C GLY A 105 -26.57 -1.15 -14.73
N TYR A 106 -27.05 -2.40 -14.68
CA TYR A 106 -27.35 -3.17 -13.47
C TYR A 106 -28.40 -2.52 -12.55
N PHE A 107 -29.45 -2.01 -13.18
CA PHE A 107 -30.57 -1.39 -12.48
C PHE A 107 -31.45 -2.45 -11.83
N LEU A 108 -31.62 -2.34 -10.52
CA LEU A 108 -32.57 -3.17 -9.78
C LEU A 108 -34.00 -2.79 -10.16
N TRP A 109 -34.27 -1.48 -10.24
CA TRP A 109 -35.54 -0.96 -10.69
C TRP A 109 -35.44 0.44 -11.30
N CYS A 110 -36.40 0.79 -12.16
CA CYS A 110 -36.57 2.15 -12.67
C CYS A 110 -38.04 2.49 -12.95
N PHE A 111 -38.37 3.78 -12.85
CA PHE A 111 -39.59 4.40 -13.38
C PHE A 111 -39.16 5.49 -14.38
N SER A 112 -39.44 5.28 -15.67
CA SER A 112 -38.95 6.14 -16.74
C SER A 112 -40.05 6.57 -17.71
N GLN A 113 -39.95 7.80 -18.20
CA GLN A 113 -40.85 8.32 -19.25
C GLN A 113 -40.41 7.93 -20.67
N SER A 114 -39.17 7.48 -20.84
CA SER A 114 -38.65 6.93 -22.10
C SER A 114 -38.10 5.52 -21.91
N ALA A 115 -38.16 4.71 -22.96
CA ALA A 115 -37.56 3.38 -22.97
C ALA A 115 -36.02 3.42 -22.90
N ALA A 116 -35.45 4.53 -23.37
CA ALA A 116 -34.04 4.86 -23.34
C ALA A 116 -33.88 6.37 -23.16
N ASN A 117 -33.35 6.79 -22.00
CA ASN A 117 -33.04 8.18 -21.71
C ASN A 117 -31.68 8.55 -22.33
N THR A 118 -31.45 9.85 -22.55
CA THR A 118 -30.16 10.38 -23.04
C THR A 118 -29.58 11.36 -22.02
N GLN A 119 -28.48 12.04 -22.39
CA GLN A 119 -27.86 13.04 -21.52
C GLN A 119 -28.83 14.16 -21.14
N THR A 120 -29.66 14.58 -22.09
CA THR A 120 -30.48 15.77 -21.99
C THR A 120 -31.95 15.50 -22.27
N ALA A 121 -32.36 14.23 -22.33
CA ALA A 121 -33.75 13.87 -22.55
C ALA A 121 -34.28 12.88 -21.52
N SER A 122 -35.52 13.18 -21.12
CA SER A 122 -36.46 12.35 -20.37
C SER A 122 -36.22 12.21 -18.86
N PRO A 123 -37.22 12.56 -18.03
CA PRO A 123 -37.25 12.27 -16.59
C PRO A 123 -37.30 10.77 -16.28
N TYR A 124 -36.65 10.39 -15.19
CA TYR A 124 -36.73 9.05 -14.61
C TYR A 124 -36.32 9.06 -13.13
N MET A 125 -36.64 7.97 -12.45
CA MET A 125 -36.19 7.65 -11.10
C MET A 125 -35.72 6.20 -11.06
N ALA A 126 -34.53 5.92 -10.54
CA ALA A 126 -33.98 4.56 -10.63
C ALA A 126 -32.92 4.25 -9.57
N TYR A 127 -32.74 2.95 -9.29
CA TYR A 127 -31.68 2.42 -8.43
C TYR A 127 -30.86 1.34 -9.13
N ARG A 128 -29.53 1.40 -8.99
CA ARG A 128 -28.58 0.44 -9.59
C ARG A 128 -27.58 -0.13 -8.60
N LEU A 129 -27.18 -1.39 -8.81
CA LEU A 129 -26.36 -2.17 -7.87
C LEU A 129 -24.85 -2.00 -8.02
N ASN A 130 -24.34 -1.60 -9.19
CA ASN A 130 -22.90 -1.44 -9.44
C ASN A 130 -22.24 -0.31 -8.62
N ALA A 131 -23.03 0.68 -8.20
CA ALA A 131 -22.58 1.80 -7.37
C ALA A 131 -23.52 2.06 -6.18
N GLN A 132 -24.50 1.16 -5.98
CA GLN A 132 -25.62 1.30 -5.04
C GLN A 132 -26.17 2.72 -5.03
N ARG A 133 -26.63 3.17 -6.21
CA ARG A 133 -26.98 4.56 -6.47
C ARG A 133 -28.45 4.70 -6.74
N MET A 134 -29.09 5.58 -5.98
CA MET A 134 -30.45 6.08 -6.22
C MET A 134 -30.36 7.44 -6.91
N ALA A 135 -31.13 7.67 -7.96
CA ALA A 135 -31.20 8.98 -8.60
C ALA A 135 -32.58 9.31 -9.16
N THR A 136 -32.88 10.61 -9.14
CA THR A 136 -34.04 11.21 -9.79
C THR A 136 -33.56 12.28 -10.76
N SER A 137 -34.00 12.18 -12.02
CA SER A 137 -33.69 13.13 -13.09
C SER A 137 -34.94 13.89 -13.52
N THR A 138 -34.78 15.18 -13.81
CA THR A 138 -35.82 16.06 -14.36
C THR A 138 -35.80 16.17 -15.89
N GLY A 139 -34.82 15.57 -16.58
CA GLY A 139 -34.68 15.78 -18.02
C GLY A 139 -33.51 15.07 -18.70
N GLY A 140 -33.01 13.94 -18.17
CA GLY A 140 -31.89 13.17 -18.72
C GLY A 140 -30.75 12.96 -17.71
N TRP A 141 -29.79 12.09 -18.00
CA TRP A 141 -28.75 11.76 -17.02
C TRP A 141 -27.81 12.92 -16.66
N GLY A 142 -27.73 13.98 -17.47
CA GLY A 142 -27.02 15.22 -17.14
C GLY A 142 -27.73 16.10 -16.10
N ALA A 143 -28.98 15.80 -15.74
CA ALA A 143 -29.80 16.54 -14.78
C ALA A 143 -30.20 15.69 -13.55
N GLU A 144 -29.43 14.64 -13.25
CA GLU A 144 -29.68 13.80 -12.07
C GLU A 144 -29.29 14.49 -10.76
N THR A 145 -30.11 14.27 -9.74
CA THR A 145 -29.69 14.38 -8.34
C THR A 145 -29.82 12.99 -7.72
N GLY A 146 -28.81 12.56 -6.97
CA GLY A 146 -28.79 11.20 -6.44
C GLY A 146 -27.89 11.02 -5.24
N ILE A 147 -27.99 9.84 -4.65
CA ILE A 147 -27.28 9.37 -3.47
C ILE A 147 -26.58 8.06 -3.84
N GLN A 148 -25.31 7.88 -3.48
CA GLN A 148 -24.55 6.68 -3.80
C GLN A 148 -23.59 6.28 -2.67
N THR A 149 -23.29 4.99 -2.57
CA THR A 149 -22.18 4.49 -1.74
C THR A 149 -20.85 4.56 -2.49
N GLY A 150 -20.90 4.48 -3.83
CA GLY A 150 -19.71 4.43 -4.69
C GLY A 150 -19.10 3.04 -4.87
N SER A 151 -19.76 1.98 -4.38
CA SER A 151 -19.29 0.59 -4.48
C SER A 151 -20.38 -0.37 -4.96
N GLU A 152 -19.97 -1.50 -5.54
CA GLU A 152 -20.88 -2.59 -5.91
C GLU A 152 -21.63 -3.14 -4.69
N SER A 153 -22.85 -3.62 -4.90
CA SER A 153 -23.59 -4.37 -3.89
C SER A 153 -22.88 -5.68 -3.52
N SER A 154 -23.06 -6.10 -2.27
CA SER A 154 -22.71 -7.44 -1.82
C SER A 154 -23.46 -8.52 -2.62
N LYS A 155 -22.81 -9.68 -2.78
CA LYS A 155 -23.28 -10.84 -3.55
C LYS A 155 -23.36 -12.07 -2.65
N GLY A 156 -24.09 -13.11 -3.06
CA GLY A 156 -24.18 -14.37 -2.32
C GLY A 156 -24.98 -14.32 -1.01
N ARG A 157 -25.70 -13.23 -0.75
CA ARG A 157 -26.64 -13.04 0.37
C ARG A 157 -27.88 -12.26 -0.08
N TRP A 158 -29.00 -12.48 0.57
CA TRP A 158 -30.14 -11.56 0.49
C TRP A 158 -29.79 -10.23 1.14
N MET A 159 -30.17 -9.15 0.46
CA MET A 159 -29.94 -7.77 0.82
C MET A 159 -31.28 -7.03 0.86
N HIS A 160 -31.40 -6.04 1.73
CA HIS A 160 -32.52 -5.10 1.74
C HIS A 160 -32.07 -3.72 1.27
N MET A 161 -32.73 -3.19 0.24
CA MET A 161 -32.58 -1.80 -0.18
C MET A 161 -33.86 -1.03 0.12
N LEU A 162 -33.69 0.16 0.70
CA LEU A 162 -34.79 1.09 0.92
C LEU A 162 -34.35 2.51 0.61
N TYR A 163 -35.17 3.23 -0.16
CA TYR A 163 -35.05 4.67 -0.34
C TYR A 163 -36.31 5.35 0.18
N ARG A 164 -36.18 6.35 1.04
CA ARG A 164 -37.29 7.21 1.46
C ARG A 164 -37.00 8.66 1.11
N GLN A 165 -38.06 9.43 0.88
CA GLN A 165 -37.97 10.86 0.62
C GLN A 165 -39.13 11.60 1.29
N SER A 166 -38.84 12.68 2.00
CA SER A 166 -39.82 13.67 2.44
C SER A 166 -39.46 15.04 1.87
N GLY A 167 -40.36 15.60 1.05
CA GLY A 167 -40.10 16.81 0.28
C GLY A 167 -38.86 16.68 -0.61
N ARG A 168 -37.81 17.45 -0.28
CA ARG A 168 -36.51 17.43 -0.98
C ARG A 168 -35.43 16.62 -0.25
N HIS A 169 -35.76 16.06 0.91
CA HIS A 169 -34.85 15.28 1.72
C HIS A 169 -35.00 13.80 1.39
N GLY A 170 -34.00 13.22 0.73
CA GLY A 170 -33.93 11.80 0.42
C GLY A 170 -32.88 11.08 1.25
N GLU A 171 -33.16 9.85 1.64
CA GLU A 171 -32.26 8.99 2.42
C GLU A 171 -32.24 7.58 1.81
N LEU A 172 -31.04 7.02 1.66
CA LEU A 172 -30.80 5.68 1.16
C LEU A 172 -30.32 4.77 2.29
N PHE A 173 -30.94 3.59 2.40
CA PHE A 173 -30.66 2.56 3.38
C PHE A 173 -30.30 1.24 2.69
N VAL A 174 -29.31 0.55 3.26
CA VAL A 174 -28.93 -0.82 2.89
C VAL A 174 -28.86 -1.63 4.19
N ASP A 175 -29.57 -2.76 4.24
CA ASP A 175 -29.73 -3.60 5.43
C ASP A 175 -30.07 -2.79 6.70
N GLY A 176 -30.98 -1.83 6.54
CA GLY A 176 -31.47 -0.96 7.63
C GLY A 176 -30.51 0.15 8.06
N LYS A 177 -29.29 0.20 7.51
CA LYS A 177 -28.31 1.26 7.81
C LYS A 177 -28.41 2.37 6.77
N ARG A 178 -28.48 3.63 7.21
CA ARG A 178 -28.44 4.78 6.30
C ARG A 178 -27.05 4.91 5.69
N VAL A 179 -26.95 4.76 4.37
CA VAL A 179 -25.69 4.83 3.61
C VAL A 179 -25.50 6.16 2.88
N GLY A 180 -26.54 7.00 2.83
CA GLY A 180 -26.42 8.35 2.29
C GLY A 180 -27.71 9.16 2.40
N GLN A 181 -27.59 10.47 2.23
CA GLN A 181 -28.71 11.41 2.24
C GLN A 181 -28.45 12.60 1.31
N ALA A 182 -29.52 13.25 0.84
CA ALA A 182 -29.45 14.49 0.07
C ALA A 182 -30.62 15.41 0.42
N SER A 183 -30.37 16.71 0.61
CA SER A 183 -31.39 17.71 0.98
C SER A 183 -31.98 18.48 -0.20
N ASN A 184 -31.47 18.23 -1.40
CA ASN A 184 -31.84 18.93 -2.63
C ASN A 184 -32.52 18.02 -3.66
N MET A 185 -32.96 16.82 -3.28
CA MET A 185 -33.62 15.87 -4.18
C MET A 185 -34.83 16.52 -4.88
N PRO A 186 -35.04 16.25 -6.18
CA PRO A 186 -36.25 16.66 -6.87
C PRO A 186 -37.50 16.05 -6.21
N VAL A 187 -38.51 16.88 -5.95
CA VAL A 187 -39.82 16.39 -5.50
C VAL A 187 -40.43 15.57 -6.64
N LEU A 188 -40.75 14.29 -6.40
CA LEU A 188 -41.00 13.32 -7.47
C LEU A 188 -42.14 13.75 -8.42
N LYS A 189 -43.28 14.20 -7.87
CA LYS A 189 -44.40 14.72 -8.69
C LYS A 189 -44.02 15.88 -9.62
N ASN A 190 -42.99 16.66 -9.28
CA ASN A 190 -42.53 17.78 -10.10
C ASN A 190 -41.43 17.34 -11.09
N ALA A 191 -40.65 16.34 -10.73
CA ALA A 191 -39.55 15.82 -11.55
C ALA A 191 -40.07 15.03 -12.75
N LEU A 192 -41.03 14.14 -12.50
CA LEU A 192 -41.74 13.46 -13.57
C LEU A 192 -42.70 14.48 -14.20
N THR A 193 -42.59 14.76 -15.49
CA THR A 193 -43.54 15.66 -16.21
C THR A 193 -44.78 14.92 -16.76
N ALA A 194 -44.69 13.63 -17.06
CA ALA A 194 -45.77 12.73 -17.47
C ALA A 194 -45.78 11.41 -16.66
N VAL A 195 -46.83 10.60 -16.82
CA VAL A 195 -46.86 9.23 -16.26
C VAL A 195 -45.70 8.40 -16.84
N PRO A 196 -44.79 7.86 -16.02
CA PRO A 196 -43.75 6.95 -16.49
C PRO A 196 -44.36 5.73 -17.18
N ALA A 197 -44.03 5.53 -18.46
CA ALA A 197 -44.57 4.40 -19.23
C ALA A 197 -43.68 3.15 -19.17
N TYR A 198 -42.43 3.30 -18.74
CA TYR A 198 -41.41 2.26 -18.77
C TYR A 198 -40.90 2.00 -17.35
N ASN A 199 -41.54 1.04 -16.69
CA ASN A 199 -41.35 0.78 -15.27
C ASN A 199 -40.90 -0.67 -15.09
N TRP A 200 -39.64 -0.87 -14.70
CA TRP A 200 -39.00 -2.17 -14.78
C TRP A 200 -38.31 -2.57 -13.50
N ILE A 201 -38.28 -3.88 -13.24
CA ILE A 201 -37.35 -4.51 -12.31
C ILE A 201 -36.35 -5.32 -13.15
N GLY A 202 -35.05 -5.00 -13.04
CA GLY A 202 -33.95 -5.71 -13.73
C GLY A 202 -33.49 -5.12 -15.07
N ARG A 203 -34.16 -4.10 -15.62
CA ARG A 203 -33.82 -3.47 -16.90
C ARG A 203 -33.39 -2.00 -16.75
N PRO A 204 -32.27 -1.56 -17.36
CA PRO A 204 -31.88 -0.16 -17.39
C PRO A 204 -32.80 0.66 -18.30
N PRO A 205 -33.04 1.95 -18.00
CA PRO A 205 -33.71 2.85 -18.92
C PRO A 205 -32.73 3.55 -19.88
N PHE A 206 -31.72 2.82 -20.37
CA PHE A 206 -30.70 3.30 -21.31
C PHE A 206 -30.37 2.20 -22.34
N ALA A 207 -30.13 2.58 -23.59
CA ALA A 207 -30.01 1.62 -24.70
C ALA A 207 -28.74 0.77 -24.66
N SER A 208 -27.63 1.30 -24.13
CA SER A 208 -26.31 0.64 -24.12
C SER A 208 -25.93 0.02 -22.79
N ASP A 209 -26.80 0.14 -21.78
CA ASP A 209 -26.53 -0.33 -20.42
C ASP A 209 -26.84 -1.82 -20.27
N SER A 210 -26.11 -2.49 -19.37
CA SER A 210 -26.34 -3.90 -19.07
C SER A 210 -27.59 -4.11 -18.22
N TYR A 211 -28.32 -5.20 -18.51
CA TYR A 211 -29.39 -5.72 -17.67
C TYR A 211 -28.82 -6.27 -16.36
N LEU A 212 -29.65 -6.29 -15.32
CA LEU A 212 -29.32 -7.00 -14.11
C LEU A 212 -29.54 -8.50 -14.31
N LYS A 213 -28.49 -9.29 -14.03
CA LYS A 213 -28.42 -10.73 -14.32
C LYS A 213 -28.23 -11.51 -13.02
N GLN A 214 -28.59 -12.79 -13.05
CA GLN A 214 -28.36 -13.77 -11.98
C GLN A 214 -28.76 -13.20 -10.61
N THR A 215 -29.93 -12.57 -10.58
CA THR A 215 -30.41 -11.87 -9.40
C THR A 215 -31.83 -12.31 -9.11
N LEU A 216 -32.05 -12.77 -7.89
CA LEU A 216 -33.37 -13.03 -7.35
C LEU A 216 -33.89 -11.74 -6.70
N VAL A 217 -35.17 -11.44 -6.89
CA VAL A 217 -35.84 -10.28 -6.30
C VAL A 217 -37.09 -10.76 -5.55
N SER A 218 -37.31 -10.21 -4.36
CA SER A 218 -38.49 -10.49 -3.55
C SER A 218 -39.08 -9.19 -3.03
N ASP A 219 -40.42 -9.16 -2.96
CA ASP A 219 -41.20 -8.18 -2.20
C ASP A 219 -40.84 -6.71 -2.49
N PHE A 220 -41.08 -6.29 -3.74
CA PHE A 220 -40.91 -4.90 -4.18
C PHE A 220 -42.10 -4.04 -3.75
N ARG A 221 -41.85 -3.03 -2.91
CA ARG A 221 -42.88 -2.20 -2.27
C ARG A 221 -42.72 -0.72 -2.59
N VAL A 222 -43.85 -0.04 -2.76
CA VAL A 222 -43.93 1.44 -2.83
C VAL A 222 -44.96 1.96 -1.85
N TYR A 223 -44.55 2.92 -1.03
CA TYR A 223 -45.36 3.62 -0.05
C TYR A 223 -45.54 5.09 -0.43
N ASP A 224 -46.69 5.69 -0.12
CA ASP A 224 -46.94 7.12 -0.34
C ASP A 224 -46.61 8.00 0.87
N THR A 225 -45.70 7.52 1.72
CA THR A 225 -45.13 8.27 2.83
C THR A 225 -43.65 7.92 3.00
N ALA A 226 -42.90 8.82 3.65
CA ALA A 226 -41.56 8.52 4.14
C ALA A 226 -41.66 7.70 5.43
N LEU A 227 -41.28 6.42 5.40
CA LEU A 227 -41.37 5.54 6.58
C LEU A 227 -40.40 5.96 7.69
N GLY A 228 -40.81 5.81 8.95
CA GLY A 228 -39.97 6.09 10.11
C GLY A 228 -38.89 5.04 10.36
N ASP A 229 -37.86 5.38 11.15
CA ASP A 229 -36.68 4.52 11.37
C ASP A 229 -37.02 3.14 11.93
N GLY A 230 -38.00 3.05 12.83
CA GLY A 230 -38.46 1.76 13.37
C GLY A 230 -39.07 0.85 12.30
N GLN A 231 -39.76 1.41 11.30
CA GLN A 231 -40.33 0.65 10.18
C GLN A 231 -39.23 0.22 9.19
N VAL A 232 -38.23 1.07 8.97
CA VAL A 232 -37.05 0.73 8.15
C VAL A 232 -36.28 -0.44 8.77
N ALA A 233 -36.02 -0.40 10.07
CA ALA A 233 -35.35 -1.49 10.79
C ALA A 233 -36.17 -2.80 10.74
N ALA A 234 -37.49 -2.71 10.88
CA ALA A 234 -38.37 -3.88 10.79
C ALA A 234 -38.34 -4.55 9.41
N LEU A 235 -38.34 -3.77 8.32
CA LEU A 235 -38.19 -4.31 6.96
C LEU A 235 -36.81 -4.93 6.77
N ALA A 236 -35.74 -4.25 7.20
CA ALA A 236 -34.38 -4.78 7.06
C ALA A 236 -34.18 -6.14 7.73
N ALA A 237 -34.83 -6.38 8.87
CA ALA A 237 -34.74 -7.65 9.60
C ALA A 237 -35.27 -8.85 8.77
N VAL A 238 -36.20 -8.63 7.85
CA VAL A 238 -36.79 -9.69 7.00
C VAL A 238 -35.76 -10.31 6.05
N ALA A 239 -34.69 -9.58 5.68
CA ALA A 239 -33.66 -10.12 4.79
C ALA A 239 -33.00 -11.39 5.37
N ALA A 240 -32.81 -11.45 6.69
CA ALA A 240 -32.27 -12.63 7.37
C ALA A 240 -33.22 -13.83 7.32
N GLU A 241 -34.54 -13.59 7.43
CA GLU A 241 -35.56 -14.62 7.31
C GLU A 241 -35.62 -15.18 5.88
N ILE A 242 -35.51 -14.32 4.86
CA ILE A 242 -35.48 -14.74 3.45
C ILE A 242 -34.22 -15.56 3.16
N GLU A 243 -33.07 -15.17 3.73
CA GLU A 243 -31.82 -15.93 3.63
C GLU A 243 -31.91 -17.31 4.31
N ASP A 244 -32.52 -17.39 5.48
CA ASP A 244 -32.77 -18.66 6.18
C ASP A 244 -33.69 -19.57 5.37
N GLU A 245 -34.78 -19.02 4.82
CA GLU A 245 -35.70 -19.77 3.94
C GLU A 245 -35.02 -20.25 2.65
N TYR A 246 -34.16 -19.42 2.04
CA TYR A 246 -33.37 -19.80 0.86
C TYR A 246 -32.42 -20.98 1.15
N LYS A 247 -31.81 -20.99 2.34
CA LYS A 247 -30.84 -22.02 2.74
C LYS A 247 -31.45 -23.27 3.33
N TYR A 248 -32.55 -23.14 4.08
CA TYR A 248 -33.06 -24.19 4.97
C TYR A 248 -34.59 -24.34 4.94
N GLY A 249 -35.28 -23.71 3.99
CA GLY A 249 -36.74 -23.77 3.86
C GLY A 249 -37.27 -25.19 3.60
N VAL A 250 -37.29 -25.61 2.33
CA VAL A 250 -37.64 -26.98 1.95
C VAL A 250 -36.36 -27.81 1.78
N PRO A 251 -36.15 -28.86 2.60
CA PRO A 251 -34.97 -29.71 2.47
C PRO A 251 -34.87 -30.36 1.09
N GLY A 252 -33.66 -30.38 0.52
CA GLY A 252 -33.37 -31.00 -0.78
C GLY A 252 -32.99 -32.49 -0.69
N ASP A 253 -32.49 -33.04 -1.81
CA ASP A 253 -31.98 -34.41 -1.88
C ASP A 253 -30.47 -34.48 -1.58
N PHE A 254 -30.14 -35.02 -0.42
CA PHE A 254 -28.76 -35.18 0.07
C PHE A 254 -27.97 -36.32 -0.60
N THR A 255 -28.56 -37.07 -1.53
CA THR A 255 -27.93 -38.27 -2.14
C THR A 255 -26.62 -37.93 -2.83
N LEU A 256 -26.60 -36.90 -3.68
CA LEU A 256 -25.40 -36.50 -4.41
C LEU A 256 -24.31 -35.97 -3.47
N LEU A 257 -24.67 -35.18 -2.47
CA LEU A 257 -23.71 -34.67 -1.48
C LEU A 257 -23.05 -35.81 -0.71
N ARG A 258 -23.83 -36.81 -0.25
CA ARG A 258 -23.29 -38.01 0.41
C ARG A 258 -22.33 -38.78 -0.49
N GLN A 259 -22.66 -38.94 -1.76
CA GLN A 259 -21.77 -39.58 -2.73
C GLN A 259 -20.46 -38.81 -2.89
N THR A 260 -20.54 -37.49 -3.11
CA THR A 260 -19.35 -36.64 -3.30
C THR A 260 -18.46 -36.62 -2.05
N VAL A 261 -19.04 -36.58 -0.84
CA VAL A 261 -18.29 -36.73 0.42
C VAL A 261 -17.55 -38.07 0.46
N GLY A 262 -18.22 -39.17 0.09
CA GLY A 262 -17.59 -40.50 0.03
C GLY A 262 -16.40 -40.57 -0.94
N GLU A 263 -16.53 -39.95 -2.12
CA GLU A 263 -15.45 -39.84 -3.10
C GLU A 263 -14.26 -39.05 -2.55
N CYS A 264 -14.50 -37.92 -1.88
CA CYS A 264 -13.47 -37.10 -1.26
C CYS A 264 -12.72 -37.85 -0.16
N LYS A 265 -13.45 -38.55 0.73
CA LYS A 265 -12.84 -39.36 1.81
C LYS A 265 -12.00 -40.51 1.27
N THR A 266 -12.46 -41.16 0.19
CA THR A 266 -11.69 -42.22 -0.50
C THR A 266 -10.38 -41.67 -1.05
N PHE A 267 -10.42 -40.50 -1.68
CA PHE A 267 -9.21 -39.84 -2.18
C PHE A 267 -8.26 -39.46 -1.04
N LEU A 268 -8.74 -38.80 0.02
CA LEU A 268 -7.95 -38.41 1.19
C LEU A 268 -7.24 -39.62 1.83
N ALA A 269 -7.92 -40.76 1.95
CA ALA A 269 -7.33 -41.98 2.48
C ALA A 269 -6.19 -42.55 1.61
N SER A 270 -6.23 -42.31 0.30
CA SER A 270 -5.18 -42.75 -0.64
C SER A 270 -4.04 -41.74 -0.82
N ALA A 271 -4.26 -40.46 -0.50
CA ALA A 271 -3.38 -39.34 -0.84
C ALA A 271 -2.41 -38.95 0.29
N ALA A 272 -1.79 -39.92 0.96
CA ALA A 272 -0.98 -39.66 2.17
C ALA A 272 0.38 -38.98 1.90
N THR A 273 0.95 -39.11 0.69
CA THR A 273 2.28 -38.58 0.34
C THR A 273 2.31 -38.02 -1.08
N GLY A 274 3.14 -37.00 -1.33
CA GLY A 274 3.35 -36.44 -2.68
C GLY A 274 2.28 -35.46 -3.14
N TYR A 275 1.43 -34.98 -2.23
CA TYR A 275 0.46 -33.91 -2.45
C TYR A 275 0.77 -32.73 -1.52
N ALA A 276 0.29 -31.54 -1.86
CA ALA A 276 0.48 -30.36 -1.01
C ALA A 276 -0.36 -30.50 0.27
N PRO A 277 0.25 -30.41 1.47
CA PRO A 277 -0.42 -30.77 2.72
C PRO A 277 -1.67 -29.91 3.00
N ASN A 278 -1.60 -28.59 2.77
CA ASN A 278 -2.74 -27.71 3.02
C ASN A 278 -3.82 -27.82 1.93
N ALA A 279 -3.54 -28.39 0.76
CA ALA A 279 -4.59 -28.70 -0.21
C ALA A 279 -5.46 -29.88 0.25
N LEU A 280 -4.85 -30.88 0.90
CA LEU A 280 -5.58 -31.99 1.52
C LEU A 280 -6.35 -31.52 2.75
N ALA A 281 -5.74 -30.65 3.57
CA ALA A 281 -6.39 -30.08 4.74
C ALA A 281 -7.60 -29.20 4.39
N GLU A 282 -7.50 -28.39 3.33
CA GLU A 282 -8.65 -27.63 2.79
C GLU A 282 -9.78 -28.54 2.28
N LEU A 283 -9.43 -29.67 1.64
CA LEU A 283 -10.42 -30.68 1.23
C LEU A 283 -11.10 -31.32 2.46
N GLN A 284 -10.32 -31.63 3.51
CA GLN A 284 -10.85 -32.16 4.76
C GLN A 284 -11.79 -31.16 5.45
N ASP A 285 -11.49 -29.86 5.41
CA ASP A 285 -12.37 -28.81 5.93
C ASP A 285 -13.70 -28.78 5.19
N ALA A 286 -13.67 -28.80 3.85
CA ALA A 286 -14.88 -28.84 3.01
C ALA A 286 -15.72 -30.10 3.28
N VAL A 287 -15.08 -31.27 3.45
CA VAL A 287 -15.74 -32.52 3.84
C VAL A 287 -16.41 -32.37 5.20
N SER A 288 -15.72 -31.80 6.18
CA SER A 288 -16.23 -31.64 7.56
C SER A 288 -17.46 -30.74 7.60
N ILE A 289 -17.48 -29.66 6.82
CA ILE A 289 -18.65 -28.78 6.69
C ILE A 289 -19.83 -29.53 6.04
N ALA A 290 -19.58 -30.24 4.94
CA ALA A 290 -20.62 -31.01 4.25
C ALA A 290 -21.20 -32.13 5.14
N GLU A 291 -20.38 -32.79 5.94
CA GLU A 291 -20.82 -33.80 6.91
C GLU A 291 -21.71 -33.19 8.01
N LYS A 292 -21.34 -32.02 8.56
CA LYS A 292 -22.18 -31.28 9.50
C LYS A 292 -23.56 -30.95 8.90
N GLU A 293 -23.61 -30.63 7.61
CA GLU A 293 -24.90 -30.34 6.94
C GLU A 293 -25.70 -31.58 6.57
N ILE A 294 -25.05 -32.68 6.20
CA ILE A 294 -25.73 -33.97 6.06
C ILE A 294 -26.40 -34.38 7.37
N GLN A 295 -25.74 -34.13 8.52
CA GLN A 295 -26.28 -34.43 9.84
C GLN A 295 -27.46 -33.51 10.20
N SER A 296 -27.44 -32.25 9.77
CA SER A 296 -28.50 -31.28 10.03
C SER A 296 -29.81 -31.64 9.30
N GLY A 297 -29.72 -32.23 8.10
CA GLY A 297 -30.85 -32.73 7.32
C GLY A 297 -31.81 -31.63 6.82
N ARG A 298 -31.41 -30.35 6.91
CA ARG A 298 -32.28 -29.19 6.68
C ARG A 298 -31.94 -28.34 5.45
N ALA A 299 -30.77 -28.54 4.84
CA ALA A 299 -30.30 -27.75 3.70
C ALA A 299 -31.22 -27.89 2.47
N SER A 300 -31.47 -26.76 1.79
CA SER A 300 -32.20 -26.68 0.53
C SER A 300 -31.38 -27.25 -0.63
N GLN A 301 -32.03 -27.61 -1.74
CA GLN A 301 -31.33 -28.16 -2.91
C GLN A 301 -30.21 -27.23 -3.42
N THR A 302 -30.46 -25.92 -3.47
CA THR A 302 -29.47 -24.94 -3.91
C THR A 302 -28.21 -24.95 -3.03
N LEU A 303 -28.38 -25.03 -1.70
CA LEU A 303 -27.25 -25.10 -0.78
C LEU A 303 -26.49 -26.43 -0.89
N LEU A 304 -27.21 -27.54 -1.13
CA LEU A 304 -26.58 -28.84 -1.39
C LEU A 304 -25.74 -28.82 -2.67
N ASP A 305 -26.24 -28.22 -3.74
CA ASP A 305 -25.54 -28.08 -5.01
C ASP A 305 -24.25 -27.23 -4.84
N ASP A 306 -24.31 -26.17 -4.03
CA ASP A 306 -23.15 -25.35 -3.67
C ASP A 306 -22.08 -26.15 -2.90
N TYR A 307 -22.49 -27.00 -1.95
CA TYR A 307 -21.55 -27.89 -1.23
C TYR A 307 -20.93 -28.94 -2.16
N VAL A 308 -21.73 -29.54 -3.05
CA VAL A 308 -21.22 -30.50 -4.06
C VAL A 308 -20.19 -29.82 -4.96
N ALA A 309 -20.50 -28.64 -5.49
CA ALA A 309 -19.59 -27.88 -6.34
C ALA A 309 -18.29 -27.50 -5.59
N SER A 310 -18.41 -27.11 -4.32
CA SER A 310 -17.26 -26.77 -3.47
C SER A 310 -16.36 -27.97 -3.22
N LEU A 311 -16.94 -29.14 -2.89
CA LEU A 311 -16.19 -30.39 -2.72
C LEU A 311 -15.50 -30.83 -4.02
N GLN A 312 -16.20 -30.78 -5.15
CA GLN A 312 -15.63 -31.12 -6.46
C GLN A 312 -14.47 -30.18 -6.83
N SER A 313 -14.58 -28.89 -6.52
CA SER A 313 -13.49 -27.94 -6.68
C SER A 313 -12.30 -28.26 -5.78
N ALA A 314 -12.55 -28.52 -4.49
CA ALA A 314 -11.51 -28.82 -3.51
C ALA A 314 -10.76 -30.12 -3.84
N ILE A 315 -11.46 -31.21 -4.20
CA ILE A 315 -10.80 -32.47 -4.59
C ILE A 315 -10.04 -32.32 -5.90
N GLY A 316 -10.56 -31.53 -6.85
CA GLY A 316 -9.87 -31.19 -8.09
C GLY A 316 -8.55 -30.46 -7.81
N LYS A 317 -8.58 -29.41 -6.97
CA LYS A 317 -7.39 -28.67 -6.53
C LYS A 317 -6.40 -29.58 -5.81
N ALA A 318 -6.85 -30.42 -4.89
CA ALA A 318 -5.96 -31.35 -4.19
C ALA A 318 -5.26 -32.31 -5.17
N LYS A 319 -6.00 -32.89 -6.13
CA LYS A 319 -5.44 -33.79 -7.16
C LYS A 319 -4.37 -33.14 -8.02
N THR A 320 -4.51 -31.85 -8.39
CA THR A 320 -3.51 -31.15 -9.22
C THR A 320 -2.20 -30.91 -8.49
N THR A 321 -2.16 -31.07 -7.16
CA THR A 321 -0.92 -30.94 -6.37
C THR A 321 -0.07 -32.21 -6.32
N GLN A 322 -0.43 -33.26 -7.05
CA GLN A 322 0.40 -34.46 -7.15
C GLN A 322 1.81 -34.11 -7.65
N GLY A 323 2.84 -34.60 -6.96
CA GLY A 323 4.23 -34.24 -7.21
C GLY A 323 4.67 -32.93 -6.54
N TYR A 324 3.86 -32.37 -5.64
CA TYR A 324 4.26 -31.21 -4.83
C TYR A 324 5.61 -31.47 -4.15
N THR A 325 6.55 -30.56 -4.38
CA THR A 325 7.87 -30.54 -3.76
C THR A 325 8.15 -29.11 -3.33
N PRO A 326 8.44 -28.85 -2.04
CA PRO A 326 8.88 -27.53 -1.59
C PRO A 326 10.09 -27.04 -2.39
N LYS A 327 10.25 -25.72 -2.48
CA LYS A 327 11.45 -25.14 -3.10
C LYS A 327 12.68 -25.54 -2.30
N LEU A 328 13.75 -25.86 -3.02
CA LEU A 328 15.02 -26.19 -2.41
C LEU A 328 15.64 -24.91 -1.85
N VAL A 329 15.87 -24.89 -0.54
CA VAL A 329 16.64 -23.83 0.13
C VAL A 329 18.10 -24.26 0.13
N PHE A 330 18.95 -23.49 -0.53
CA PHE A 330 20.39 -23.71 -0.54
C PHE A 330 21.01 -22.99 0.66
N GLU A 331 22.02 -23.61 1.28
CA GLU A 331 22.81 -22.92 2.30
C GLU A 331 23.66 -21.83 1.63
N ARG A 332 23.55 -20.61 2.16
CA ARG A 332 24.38 -19.50 1.71
C ARG A 332 25.80 -19.66 2.25
N THR A 333 26.80 -19.49 1.40
CA THR A 333 28.20 -19.48 1.84
C THR A 333 28.60 -18.10 2.37
N GLU A 334 29.46 -18.05 3.40
CA GLU A 334 29.86 -16.75 4.00
C GLU A 334 30.92 -16.02 3.18
N ASN A 335 31.74 -16.74 2.41
CA ASN A 335 32.84 -16.16 1.63
C ASN A 335 32.59 -16.37 0.13
N HIS A 336 32.34 -15.26 -0.57
CA HIS A 336 32.14 -15.22 -2.02
C HIS A 336 33.33 -14.66 -2.80
N GLY A 337 34.51 -14.52 -2.18
CA GLY A 337 35.75 -14.12 -2.87
C GLY A 337 35.88 -12.63 -3.22
N PHE A 338 34.94 -11.80 -2.76
CA PHE A 338 35.06 -10.35 -2.84
C PHE A 338 36.28 -9.84 -2.05
N ILE A 339 36.92 -8.80 -2.57
CA ILE A 339 37.93 -8.04 -1.82
C ILE A 339 37.21 -6.95 -1.01
N HIS A 340 37.64 -6.75 0.24
CA HIS A 340 37.12 -5.72 1.13
C HIS A 340 38.24 -4.94 1.84
N PRO A 341 38.17 -3.59 1.92
CA PRO A 341 37.31 -2.73 1.12
C PRO A 341 37.57 -2.93 -0.38
N GLY A 342 36.52 -3.07 -1.18
CA GLY A 342 36.69 -3.33 -2.62
C GLY A 342 35.73 -2.60 -3.54
N GLY A 343 35.13 -1.51 -3.06
CA GLY A 343 34.45 -0.52 -3.89
C GLY A 343 35.45 0.40 -4.63
N ILE A 344 35.17 1.70 -4.70
CA ILE A 344 36.03 2.68 -5.39
C ILE A 344 37.37 2.96 -4.66
N VAL A 345 37.53 2.50 -3.42
CA VAL A 345 38.76 2.59 -2.63
C VAL A 345 39.08 1.22 -2.05
N SER A 346 40.26 0.70 -2.35
CA SER A 346 40.75 -0.58 -1.83
C SER A 346 41.63 -0.43 -0.59
N GLN A 347 41.90 -1.54 0.12
CA GLN A 347 42.92 -1.55 1.18
C GLN A 347 44.31 -1.13 0.65
N ALA A 348 44.68 -1.56 -0.56
CA ALA A 348 45.94 -1.19 -1.19
C ALA A 348 46.04 0.32 -1.50
N ASP A 349 44.91 0.98 -1.75
CA ASP A 349 44.84 2.43 -1.93
C ASP A 349 45.05 3.17 -0.61
N ILE A 350 44.43 2.69 0.47
CA ILE A 350 44.60 3.25 1.82
C ILE A 350 46.05 3.12 2.28
N ASP A 351 46.65 1.94 2.11
CA ASP A 351 48.03 1.68 2.51
C ASP A 351 49.02 2.53 1.71
N ARG A 352 48.77 2.69 0.40
CA ARG A 352 49.55 3.58 -0.45
C ARG A 352 49.44 5.05 -0.02
N ALA A 353 48.23 5.53 0.26
CA ALA A 353 48.02 6.89 0.74
C ALA A 353 48.78 7.16 2.04
N LYS A 354 48.72 6.23 3.01
CA LYS A 354 49.47 6.29 4.27
C LYS A 354 50.98 6.32 4.04
N GLN A 355 51.48 5.44 3.16
CA GLN A 355 52.90 5.36 2.86
C GLN A 355 53.41 6.65 2.20
N LEU A 356 52.68 7.20 1.23
CA LEU A 356 53.05 8.45 0.57
C LEU A 356 52.99 9.65 1.53
N LEU A 357 52.02 9.69 2.44
CA LEU A 357 51.98 10.68 3.52
C LEU A 357 53.21 10.56 4.44
N ALA A 358 53.55 9.34 4.86
CA ALA A 358 54.71 9.09 5.71
C ALA A 358 56.03 9.47 5.02
N ASN A 359 56.11 9.29 3.69
CA ASN A 359 57.25 9.67 2.87
C ASN A 359 57.32 11.19 2.57
N GLY A 360 56.34 11.98 3.02
CA GLY A 360 56.30 13.43 2.78
C GLY A 360 55.93 13.82 1.36
N ASP A 361 55.17 12.99 0.63
CA ASP A 361 54.71 13.31 -0.71
C ASP A 361 53.84 14.59 -0.70
N THR A 362 54.30 15.62 -1.42
CA THR A 362 53.67 16.94 -1.37
C THR A 362 52.29 16.99 -2.03
N ARG A 363 52.00 16.10 -2.99
CA ARG A 363 50.72 16.05 -3.70
C ARG A 363 49.67 15.39 -2.81
N ILE A 364 50.00 14.23 -2.24
CA ILE A 364 49.13 13.52 -1.31
C ILE A 364 48.91 14.33 -0.04
N LYS A 365 49.95 14.98 0.50
CA LYS A 365 49.80 15.84 1.69
C LYS A 365 48.78 16.96 1.47
N LYS A 366 48.80 17.60 0.30
CA LYS A 366 47.81 18.63 -0.06
C LYS A 366 46.39 18.05 -0.16
N ALA A 367 46.22 16.87 -0.79
CA ALA A 367 44.92 16.21 -0.85
C ALA A 367 44.38 15.87 0.55
N TRP A 368 45.26 15.38 1.45
CA TRP A 368 44.94 15.13 2.85
C TRP A 368 44.53 16.40 3.60
N ASP A 369 45.22 17.52 3.36
CA ASP A 369 44.89 18.80 3.99
C ASP A 369 43.54 19.34 3.49
N ILE A 370 43.20 19.15 2.21
CA ILE A 370 41.87 19.47 1.65
C ILE A 370 40.78 18.66 2.35
N LEU A 371 40.99 17.36 2.56
CA LEU A 371 40.05 16.52 3.30
C LEU A 371 39.89 16.98 4.76
N CYS A 372 41.00 17.25 5.45
CA CYS A 372 40.98 17.68 6.85
C CYS A 372 40.30 19.04 7.06
N ALA A 373 40.44 19.96 6.09
CA ALA A 373 39.82 21.28 6.13
C ALA A 373 38.34 21.29 5.71
N ASN A 374 37.83 20.22 5.08
CA ASN A 374 36.45 20.18 4.62
C ASN A 374 35.46 20.07 5.81
N GLY A 375 34.43 20.93 5.83
CA GLY A 375 33.39 20.93 6.85
C GLY A 375 32.59 19.62 6.91
N TYR A 376 32.48 18.88 5.81
CA TYR A 376 31.80 17.59 5.76
C TYR A 376 32.63 16.44 6.35
N ALA A 377 33.93 16.64 6.54
CA ALA A 377 34.85 15.66 7.13
C ALA A 377 35.05 15.85 8.65
N GLN A 378 34.30 16.75 9.29
CA GLN A 378 34.35 16.96 10.74
C GLN A 378 33.46 15.95 11.47
N ALA A 379 33.94 15.43 12.61
CA ALA A 379 33.26 14.35 13.33
C ALA A 379 31.91 14.78 13.95
N ASP A 380 31.72 16.07 14.19
CA ASP A 380 30.51 16.69 14.72
C ASP A 380 29.52 17.15 13.63
N VAL A 381 29.79 16.84 12.36
CA VAL A 381 28.91 17.24 11.25
C VAL A 381 27.49 16.65 11.41
N ALA A 382 26.49 17.50 11.19
CA ALA A 382 25.08 17.15 11.20
C ALA A 382 24.62 16.63 9.82
N THR A 383 23.59 15.77 9.82
CA THR A 383 22.95 15.27 8.61
C THR A 383 21.42 15.39 8.71
N TRP A 384 20.72 15.34 7.58
CA TRP A 384 19.29 15.67 7.50
C TRP A 384 18.50 14.60 6.74
N PRO A 385 18.27 13.43 7.34
CA PRO A 385 17.56 12.35 6.67
C PRO A 385 16.10 12.72 6.38
N THR A 386 15.59 12.22 5.27
CA THR A 386 14.20 12.44 4.83
C THR A 386 13.50 11.11 4.60
N GLU A 387 12.22 11.01 4.93
CA GLU A 387 11.45 9.77 4.74
C GLU A 387 11.39 9.33 3.27
N THR A 388 11.25 10.29 2.35
CA THR A 388 11.33 10.05 0.90
C THR A 388 12.30 11.04 0.27
N VAL A 389 13.29 10.52 -0.46
CA VAL A 389 14.23 11.33 -1.25
C VAL A 389 13.60 11.63 -2.61
N VAL A 390 13.26 12.89 -2.85
CA VAL A 390 12.56 13.36 -4.04
C VAL A 390 13.51 14.07 -5.00
N ARG A 391 13.60 13.58 -6.24
CA ARG A 391 14.35 14.19 -7.35
C ARG A 391 13.46 14.32 -8.59
N GLY A 392 13.36 15.52 -9.14
CA GLY A 392 12.43 15.88 -10.21
C GLY A 392 10.98 16.17 -9.77
N GLY A 393 10.10 16.43 -10.72
CA GLY A 393 8.66 16.60 -10.50
C GLY A 393 8.19 18.01 -10.12
N ARG A 394 6.86 18.17 -9.97
CA ARG A 394 6.19 19.44 -9.61
C ARG A 394 6.05 19.68 -8.10
N SER A 395 6.32 18.68 -7.28
CA SER A 395 6.09 18.65 -5.83
C SER A 395 7.26 19.19 -4.98
N GLY A 396 8.25 19.85 -5.59
CA GLY A 396 9.50 20.21 -4.93
C GLY A 396 10.47 19.02 -4.81
N GLN A 397 11.75 19.31 -4.54
CA GLN A 397 12.83 18.32 -4.51
C GLN A 397 13.69 18.51 -3.25
N ASN A 398 14.16 17.42 -2.65
CA ASN A 398 14.97 17.43 -1.41
C ASN A 398 16.24 16.58 -1.50
N TYR A 399 16.54 16.01 -2.68
CA TYR A 399 17.61 15.03 -2.88
C TYR A 399 19.02 15.49 -2.44
N MET A 400 19.27 16.80 -2.40
CA MET A 400 20.56 17.34 -1.94
C MET A 400 20.87 17.00 -0.49
N ASN A 401 19.86 16.72 0.34
CA ASN A 401 20.09 16.22 1.69
C ASN A 401 20.78 14.86 1.67
N CYS A 402 20.33 13.95 0.80
CA CYS A 402 20.91 12.62 0.62
C CYS A 402 22.33 12.72 0.05
N ALA A 403 22.51 13.53 -0.99
CA ALA A 403 23.83 13.78 -1.62
C ALA A 403 24.88 14.27 -0.59
N ARG A 404 24.50 15.23 0.25
CA ARG A 404 25.37 15.76 1.31
C ARG A 404 25.65 14.71 2.38
N GLY A 405 24.63 13.97 2.81
CA GLY A 405 24.77 12.89 3.79
C GLY A 405 25.77 11.82 3.35
N ALA A 406 25.66 11.34 2.11
CA ALA A 406 26.55 10.33 1.56
C ALA A 406 28.00 10.83 1.49
N ALA A 407 28.21 12.06 1.02
CA ALA A 407 29.52 12.70 0.99
C ALA A 407 30.15 12.86 2.40
N MET A 408 29.35 13.27 3.39
CA MET A 408 29.80 13.38 4.79
C MET A 408 30.25 12.03 5.35
N ALA A 409 29.46 10.97 5.12
CA ALA A 409 29.80 9.63 5.59
C ALA A 409 31.10 9.12 4.94
N TYR A 410 31.24 9.24 3.62
CA TYR A 410 32.44 8.83 2.89
C TYR A 410 33.69 9.58 3.37
N GLN A 411 33.61 10.91 3.52
CA GLN A 411 34.76 11.72 3.95
C GLN A 411 35.19 11.40 5.39
N ASN A 412 34.23 11.16 6.29
CA ASN A 412 34.52 10.71 7.65
C ASN A 412 35.13 9.30 7.66
N ALA A 413 34.68 8.40 6.78
CA ALA A 413 35.28 7.09 6.61
C ALA A 413 36.75 7.19 6.13
N LEU A 414 37.06 8.07 5.17
CA LEU A 414 38.45 8.32 4.74
C LEU A 414 39.32 8.90 5.87
N ARG A 415 38.79 9.84 6.66
CA ARG A 415 39.49 10.41 7.84
C ARG A 415 39.87 9.32 8.83
N TRP A 416 39.00 8.32 9.01
CA TRP A 416 39.31 7.16 9.85
C TRP A 416 40.29 6.20 9.19
N LYS A 417 40.02 5.73 7.96
CA LYS A 417 40.85 4.71 7.31
C LYS A 417 42.29 5.13 7.10
N ILE A 418 42.52 6.40 6.73
CA ILE A 418 43.87 6.94 6.49
C ILE A 418 44.46 7.53 7.77
N GLY A 419 43.70 8.35 8.51
CA GLY A 419 44.21 9.09 9.68
C GLY A 419 44.07 8.39 11.03
N GLY A 420 43.28 7.33 11.14
CA GLY A 420 43.07 6.57 12.38
C GLY A 420 42.09 7.21 13.37
N THR A 421 41.35 8.25 12.99
CA THR A 421 40.52 9.02 13.94
C THR A 421 39.20 8.31 14.26
N LYS A 422 39.09 7.74 15.47
CA LYS A 422 37.87 7.07 15.94
C LYS A 422 36.62 7.95 15.91
N ALA A 423 36.72 9.23 16.29
CA ALA A 423 35.57 10.14 16.28
C ALA A 423 34.96 10.30 14.86
N ASN A 424 35.78 10.26 13.81
CA ASN A 424 35.31 10.27 12.43
C ASN A 424 34.66 8.92 12.05
N ALA A 425 35.17 7.79 12.54
CA ALA A 425 34.53 6.48 12.36
C ALA A 425 33.12 6.45 12.97
N ASP A 426 32.99 6.92 14.21
CA ASP A 426 31.71 7.04 14.91
C ASP A 426 30.74 7.97 14.14
N ALA A 427 31.25 9.07 13.58
CA ALA A 427 30.46 10.00 12.78
C ALA A 427 29.94 9.35 11.48
N ALA A 428 30.79 8.60 10.77
CA ALA A 428 30.38 7.90 9.55
C ALA A 428 29.23 6.92 9.81
N VAL A 429 29.36 6.06 10.83
CA VAL A 429 28.31 5.09 11.22
C VAL A 429 27.04 5.79 11.67
N ARG A 430 27.16 6.84 12.51
CA ARG A 430 26.01 7.66 12.97
C ARG A 430 25.22 8.21 11.79
N ILE A 431 25.89 8.78 10.79
CA ILE A 431 25.24 9.36 9.61
C ILE A 431 24.54 8.27 8.81
N MET A 432 25.22 7.16 8.51
CA MET A 432 24.67 6.03 7.76
C MET A 432 23.41 5.45 8.42
N MET A 433 23.46 5.23 9.74
CA MET A 433 22.32 4.65 10.47
C MET A 433 21.15 5.63 10.66
N GLN A 434 21.41 6.94 10.77
CA GLN A 434 20.34 7.96 10.77
C GLN A 434 19.57 7.95 9.44
N TRP A 435 20.26 7.78 8.31
CA TRP A 435 19.61 7.65 7.00
C TRP A 435 18.89 6.32 6.85
N ALA A 436 19.50 5.20 7.25
CA ALA A 436 18.92 3.86 7.12
C ALA A 436 17.59 3.71 7.87
N ARG A 437 17.46 4.34 9.04
CA ARG A 437 16.27 4.25 9.91
C ARG A 437 15.14 5.20 9.52
N VAL A 438 15.45 6.28 8.79
CA VAL A 438 14.46 7.31 8.43
C VAL A 438 14.02 7.20 6.97
N CYS A 439 14.94 6.97 6.04
CA CYS A 439 14.64 6.96 4.61
C CYS A 439 13.95 5.65 4.20
N LYS A 440 12.70 5.74 3.76
CA LYS A 440 11.86 4.60 3.37
C LYS A 440 11.83 4.38 1.86
N GLY A 441 12.09 5.40 1.06
CA GLY A 441 12.08 5.26 -0.40
C GLY A 441 12.55 6.49 -1.18
N LEU A 442 12.50 6.35 -2.51
CA LEU A 442 12.80 7.40 -3.48
C LEU A 442 11.52 7.82 -4.20
N GLY A 443 11.44 9.09 -4.60
CA GLY A 443 10.29 9.63 -5.32
C GLY A 443 10.66 10.77 -6.28
N GLY A 444 9.64 11.34 -6.94
CA GLY A 444 9.78 12.38 -7.94
C GLY A 444 9.32 11.92 -9.33
N ASP A 445 9.85 12.54 -10.38
CA ASP A 445 9.65 12.05 -11.75
C ASP A 445 10.75 11.04 -12.12
N THR A 446 10.97 10.79 -13.42
CA THR A 446 12.00 9.83 -13.87
C THR A 446 13.40 10.15 -13.34
N ASN A 447 13.70 11.39 -12.94
CA ASN A 447 14.98 11.75 -12.30
C ASN A 447 15.25 10.97 -10.99
N VAL A 448 14.26 10.28 -10.42
CA VAL A 448 14.45 9.33 -9.31
C VAL A 448 15.55 8.29 -9.60
N SER A 449 15.75 7.88 -10.86
CA SER A 449 16.81 6.94 -11.23
C SER A 449 18.22 7.53 -11.12
N LEU A 450 18.36 8.86 -11.20
CA LEU A 450 19.64 9.52 -10.88
C LEU A 450 19.88 9.53 -9.37
N ALA A 451 18.83 9.68 -8.56
CA ALA A 451 18.95 9.58 -7.11
C ALA A 451 19.32 8.14 -6.67
N ALA A 452 18.74 7.13 -7.32
CA ALA A 452 19.05 5.72 -7.08
C ALA A 452 20.52 5.40 -7.38
N GLY A 453 20.98 5.74 -8.59
CA GLY A 453 22.32 5.41 -9.06
C GLY A 453 23.43 6.20 -8.36
N ILE A 454 23.28 7.52 -8.22
CA ILE A 454 24.33 8.36 -7.64
C ILE A 454 24.43 8.06 -6.14
N TYR A 455 23.38 8.32 -5.36
CA TYR A 455 23.51 8.23 -3.90
C TYR A 455 23.64 6.78 -3.41
N GLY A 456 23.07 5.81 -4.14
CA GLY A 456 23.18 4.40 -3.78
C GLY A 456 24.62 3.90 -3.80
N HIS A 457 25.40 4.21 -4.85
CA HIS A 457 26.81 3.81 -4.86
C HIS A 457 27.62 4.59 -3.81
N GLU A 458 27.33 5.87 -3.59
CA GLU A 458 28.03 6.69 -2.60
C GLU A 458 27.88 6.13 -1.18
N TRP A 459 26.65 5.77 -0.79
CA TRP A 459 26.37 5.09 0.47
C TRP A 459 27.06 3.73 0.57
N ALA A 460 27.02 2.93 -0.50
CA ALA A 460 27.64 1.61 -0.52
C ALA A 460 29.16 1.69 -0.30
N ASN A 461 29.82 2.66 -0.95
CA ASN A 461 31.26 2.86 -0.84
C ASN A 461 31.68 3.43 0.53
N ALA A 462 30.88 4.33 1.12
CA ALA A 462 31.09 4.79 2.49
C ALA A 462 30.97 3.64 3.51
N ALA A 463 29.92 2.82 3.36
CA ALA A 463 29.69 1.66 4.23
C ALA A 463 30.79 0.62 4.10
N GLU A 464 31.27 0.37 2.88
CA GLU A 464 32.32 -0.60 2.65
C GLU A 464 33.66 -0.19 3.29
N LEU A 465 33.96 1.10 3.31
CA LEU A 465 35.09 1.61 4.07
C LEU A 465 34.92 1.46 5.59
N MET A 466 33.72 1.17 6.09
CA MET A 466 33.43 1.05 7.53
C MET A 466 33.16 -0.40 7.98
N ARG A 467 33.13 -1.37 7.05
CA ARG A 467 32.80 -2.79 7.30
C ARG A 467 33.56 -3.42 8.47
N ASP A 468 34.83 -3.09 8.64
CA ASP A 468 35.74 -3.64 9.64
C ASP A 468 35.86 -2.74 10.89
N TYR A 469 34.98 -1.76 11.05
CA TYR A 469 34.96 -0.92 12.23
C TYR A 469 34.22 -1.58 13.39
N ASP A 470 34.94 -1.93 14.46
CA ASP A 470 34.37 -2.58 15.66
C ASP A 470 33.23 -1.78 16.33
N GLY A 471 33.13 -0.47 16.09
CA GLY A 471 32.06 0.39 16.61
C GLY A 471 30.74 0.33 15.82
N TRP A 472 30.69 -0.40 14.71
CA TRP A 472 29.45 -0.69 13.97
C TRP A 472 28.98 -2.10 14.32
N SER A 473 27.85 -2.23 15.02
CA SER A 473 27.33 -3.55 15.38
C SER A 473 26.95 -4.36 14.13
N ARG A 474 27.07 -5.68 14.23
CA ARG A 474 26.70 -6.59 13.14
C ARG A 474 25.22 -6.43 12.78
N GLU A 475 24.36 -6.24 13.77
CA GLU A 475 22.92 -6.03 13.58
C GLU A 475 22.61 -4.76 12.80
N ASP A 476 23.27 -3.64 13.13
CA ASP A 476 23.11 -2.36 12.43
C ASP A 476 23.68 -2.43 11.01
N PHE A 477 24.78 -3.16 10.80
CA PHE A 477 25.34 -3.38 9.47
C PHE A 477 24.38 -4.20 8.58
N GLU A 478 23.78 -5.27 9.12
CA GLU A 478 22.75 -6.03 8.41
C GLU A 478 21.47 -5.20 8.16
N GLU A 479 21.08 -4.33 9.09
CA GLU A 479 19.99 -3.36 8.90
C GLU A 479 20.29 -2.41 7.73
N PHE A 480 21.51 -1.87 7.67
CA PHE A 480 21.96 -1.00 6.59
C PHE A 480 21.97 -1.71 5.24
N LYS A 481 22.44 -2.97 5.17
CA LYS A 481 22.39 -3.78 3.94
C LYS A 481 20.96 -4.00 3.44
N ARG A 482 20.02 -4.31 4.34
CA ARG A 482 18.59 -4.41 3.97
C ARG A 482 18.04 -3.08 3.45
N TRP A 483 18.40 -1.97 4.11
CA TRP A 483 17.98 -0.64 3.70
C TRP A 483 18.48 -0.27 2.30
N ILE A 484 19.78 -0.44 2.04
CA ILE A 484 20.37 -0.01 0.75
C ILE A 484 19.85 -0.84 -0.42
N VAL A 485 19.59 -2.14 -0.21
CA VAL A 485 18.96 -3.01 -1.21
C VAL A 485 17.54 -2.54 -1.53
N ARG A 486 16.73 -2.29 -0.49
CA ARG A 486 15.33 -1.85 -0.64
C ARG A 486 15.21 -0.49 -1.32
N VAL A 487 16.02 0.49 -0.89
CA VAL A 487 15.86 1.90 -1.30
C VAL A 487 16.60 2.24 -2.58
N PHE A 488 17.78 1.64 -2.84
CA PHE A 488 18.65 2.05 -3.96
C PHE A 488 18.86 0.97 -5.01
N TYR A 489 19.19 -0.27 -4.63
CA TYR A 489 19.41 -1.34 -5.61
C TYR A 489 18.16 -1.58 -6.46
N ASN A 490 16.99 -1.73 -5.82
CA ASN A 490 15.74 -2.03 -6.53
C ASN A 490 15.41 -0.98 -7.62
N PRO A 491 15.34 0.33 -7.33
CA PRO A 491 15.14 1.33 -8.38
C PRO A 491 16.28 1.39 -9.41
N ALA A 492 17.52 1.08 -9.02
CA ALA A 492 18.66 1.12 -9.93
C ALA A 492 18.64 -0.01 -10.97
N ILE A 493 18.46 -1.26 -10.52
CA ILE A 493 18.37 -2.41 -11.41
C ILE A 493 17.08 -2.36 -12.25
N ASP A 494 16.00 -1.80 -11.69
CA ASP A 494 14.77 -1.51 -12.41
C ASP A 494 14.98 -0.55 -13.57
N PHE A 495 15.67 0.56 -13.32
CA PHE A 495 15.98 1.51 -14.37
C PHE A 495 16.85 0.88 -15.46
N LEU A 496 17.91 0.17 -15.10
CA LEU A 496 18.84 -0.43 -16.06
C LEU A 496 18.12 -1.34 -17.06
N ARG A 497 17.12 -2.10 -16.57
CA ARG A 497 16.27 -2.96 -17.38
C ARG A 497 15.13 -2.18 -18.04
N ARG A 498 14.13 -1.76 -17.28
CA ARG A 498 12.90 -1.17 -17.84
C ARG A 498 13.11 0.10 -18.60
N ARG A 499 14.11 0.93 -18.22
CA ARG A 499 14.25 2.29 -18.75
C ARG A 499 12.91 3.04 -18.69
N HIS A 500 12.18 2.93 -17.59
CA HIS A 500 10.82 3.49 -17.44
C HIS A 500 9.87 3.14 -18.60
N ASP A 501 10.05 1.96 -19.20
CA ASP A 501 9.31 1.43 -20.34
C ASP A 501 9.39 2.30 -21.62
N THR A 502 10.33 3.26 -21.67
CA THR A 502 10.48 4.17 -22.82
C THR A 502 11.03 3.48 -24.05
N TRP A 503 11.67 2.32 -23.89
CA TRP A 503 12.24 1.56 -25.00
C TRP A 503 11.15 1.01 -25.95
N LEU A 504 10.02 0.52 -25.42
CA LEU A 504 8.86 0.10 -26.24
C LEU A 504 8.21 1.29 -26.93
N ASN A 505 8.39 2.48 -26.36
CA ASN A 505 7.73 3.70 -26.78
C ASN A 505 6.21 3.51 -26.92
N ALA A 506 5.58 2.77 -25.99
CA ALA A 506 4.18 2.37 -26.09
C ALA A 506 3.21 3.56 -26.28
N ARG A 507 3.55 4.72 -25.70
CA ARG A 507 2.82 5.98 -25.86
C ARG A 507 2.81 6.51 -27.30
N TYR A 508 3.85 6.20 -28.07
CA TYR A 508 4.02 6.60 -29.47
C TYR A 508 4.40 5.37 -30.31
N SER A 509 3.64 4.28 -30.15
CA SER A 509 3.95 2.97 -30.75
C SER A 509 4.05 3.01 -32.28
N ASN A 510 3.31 3.93 -32.91
CA ASN A 510 3.36 4.22 -34.35
C ASN A 510 4.71 4.78 -34.82
N LEU A 511 5.54 5.28 -33.91
CA LEU A 511 6.89 5.72 -34.23
C LEU A 511 7.89 4.54 -34.09
N GLY A 512 7.59 3.52 -33.29
CA GLY A 512 8.48 2.37 -33.04
C GLY A 512 9.43 2.54 -31.86
N ALA A 513 10.18 1.49 -31.53
CA ALA A 513 11.00 1.37 -30.31
C ALA A 513 12.13 2.41 -30.21
N ARG A 514 12.38 2.94 -29.01
CA ARG A 514 13.35 4.03 -28.71
C ARG A 514 14.20 3.73 -27.48
N PRO A 515 15.13 2.76 -27.56
CA PRO A 515 16.00 2.44 -26.42
C PRO A 515 16.96 3.58 -26.04
N GLY A 516 17.24 4.53 -26.95
CA GLY A 516 18.17 5.64 -26.76
C GLY A 516 17.70 6.82 -25.91
N HIS A 517 16.50 6.80 -25.32
CA HIS A 517 15.96 7.98 -24.63
C HIS A 517 16.84 8.48 -23.46
N TYR A 518 17.44 7.56 -22.70
CA TYR A 518 18.28 7.90 -21.56
C TYR A 518 19.77 7.98 -21.93
N TRP A 519 20.37 9.08 -21.48
CA TRP A 519 21.78 9.44 -21.65
C TRP A 519 22.72 8.58 -20.79
N SER A 520 24.00 8.55 -21.13
CA SER A 520 24.99 7.64 -20.54
C SER A 520 25.11 7.76 -19.01
N ASN A 521 25.03 8.98 -18.47
CA ASN A 521 25.13 9.23 -17.02
C ASN A 521 24.10 8.43 -16.22
N TRP A 522 22.90 8.25 -16.78
CA TRP A 522 21.82 7.52 -16.13
C TRP A 522 22.17 6.05 -15.98
N GLY A 523 22.60 5.40 -17.07
CA GLY A 523 23.02 4.00 -17.03
C GLY A 523 24.25 3.80 -16.14
N LEU A 524 25.26 4.65 -16.29
CA LEU A 524 26.53 4.51 -15.57
C LEU A 524 26.36 4.58 -14.05
N CYS A 525 25.64 5.58 -13.53
CA CYS A 525 25.46 5.68 -12.08
C CYS A 525 24.66 4.50 -11.51
N ASN A 526 23.67 3.97 -12.25
CA ASN A 526 22.90 2.82 -11.79
C ASN A 526 23.71 1.52 -11.88
N ALA A 527 24.54 1.33 -12.90
CA ALA A 527 25.46 0.18 -13.00
C ALA A 527 26.48 0.20 -11.85
N LEU A 528 27.07 1.36 -11.56
CA LEU A 528 27.99 1.55 -10.44
C LEU A 528 27.32 1.29 -9.08
N CYS A 529 26.07 1.72 -8.91
CA CYS A 529 25.25 1.44 -7.72
C CYS A 529 25.05 -0.06 -7.52
N VAL A 530 24.61 -0.77 -8.55
CA VAL A 530 24.39 -2.22 -8.48
C VAL A 530 25.69 -2.98 -8.20
N MET A 531 26.81 -2.60 -8.83
CA MET A 531 28.13 -3.19 -8.55
C MET A 531 28.56 -2.97 -7.10
N SER A 532 28.46 -1.71 -6.61
CA SER A 532 28.91 -1.35 -5.26
C SER A 532 28.06 -2.01 -4.17
N ILE A 533 26.73 -2.11 -4.38
CA ILE A 533 25.83 -2.81 -3.46
C ILE A 533 26.07 -4.32 -3.49
N GLY A 534 26.34 -4.91 -4.67
CA GLY A 534 26.69 -6.33 -4.77
C GLY A 534 27.94 -6.68 -3.96
N ILE A 535 28.96 -5.82 -3.97
CA ILE A 535 30.16 -5.98 -3.12
C ILE A 535 29.81 -5.82 -1.65
N LEU A 536 29.11 -4.74 -1.26
CA LEU A 536 28.73 -4.50 0.13
C LEU A 536 27.93 -5.65 0.73
N CYS A 537 27.03 -6.25 -0.06
CA CYS A 537 26.13 -7.31 0.37
C CYS A 537 26.73 -8.72 0.27
N ASP A 538 27.95 -8.85 -0.26
CA ASP A 538 28.55 -10.14 -0.59
C ASP A 538 27.62 -10.95 -1.52
N ASP A 539 27.16 -10.35 -2.62
CA ASP A 539 26.21 -10.93 -3.58
C ASP A 539 26.77 -10.89 -5.01
N VAL A 540 27.27 -12.04 -5.47
CA VAL A 540 27.88 -12.20 -6.81
C VAL A 540 26.84 -12.04 -7.92
N HIS A 541 25.58 -12.38 -7.67
CA HIS A 541 24.52 -12.23 -8.66
C HIS A 541 24.24 -10.73 -8.92
N MET A 542 24.10 -9.93 -7.86
CA MET A 542 23.94 -8.48 -7.98
C MET A 542 25.16 -7.84 -8.65
N TYR A 543 26.39 -8.21 -8.24
CA TYR A 543 27.60 -7.69 -8.89
C TYR A 543 27.63 -8.00 -10.40
N ASN A 544 27.32 -9.25 -10.78
CA ASN A 544 27.27 -9.68 -12.17
C ASN A 544 26.21 -8.91 -12.97
N GLN A 545 25.04 -8.62 -12.39
CA GLN A 545 24.04 -7.78 -13.02
C GLN A 545 24.59 -6.39 -13.35
N GLY A 546 25.21 -5.72 -12.36
CA GLY A 546 25.73 -4.35 -12.53
C GLY A 546 26.87 -4.28 -13.57
N VAL A 547 27.89 -5.11 -13.40
CA VAL A 547 29.09 -5.08 -14.28
C VAL A 547 28.77 -5.47 -15.72
N SER A 548 27.73 -6.30 -15.92
CA SER A 548 27.31 -6.71 -17.26
C SER A 548 26.89 -5.53 -18.13
N PHE A 549 26.29 -4.48 -17.57
CA PHE A 549 25.84 -3.31 -18.33
C PHE A 549 27.01 -2.50 -18.88
N TYR A 550 28.17 -2.52 -18.21
CA TYR A 550 29.38 -1.89 -18.72
C TYR A 550 30.11 -2.76 -19.75
N LYS A 551 30.17 -4.08 -19.51
CA LYS A 551 30.99 -5.02 -20.32
C LYS A 551 30.30 -5.51 -21.58
N TYR A 552 28.99 -5.68 -21.57
CA TYR A 552 28.27 -6.40 -22.63
C TYR A 552 27.23 -5.54 -23.32
N ASP A 553 27.08 -5.79 -24.62
CA ASP A 553 26.06 -5.16 -25.42
C ASP A 553 24.70 -5.84 -25.16
N HIS A 554 23.91 -5.24 -24.28
CA HIS A 554 22.53 -5.68 -23.98
C HIS A 554 21.53 -5.33 -25.08
N VAL A 555 21.92 -4.52 -26.05
CA VAL A 555 21.10 -4.22 -27.23
C VAL A 555 21.29 -5.29 -28.31
N GLY A 556 22.48 -5.90 -28.38
CA GLY A 556 22.83 -6.98 -29.31
C GLY A 556 23.12 -6.54 -30.74
N ASN A 557 23.35 -5.23 -30.96
CA ASN A 557 23.55 -4.63 -32.28
C ASN A 557 24.92 -3.96 -32.44
N TYR A 558 25.78 -4.01 -31.42
CA TYR A 558 27.07 -3.39 -31.43
C TYR A 558 28.00 -4.01 -32.47
N LYS A 559 28.60 -3.14 -33.27
CA LYS A 559 29.64 -3.41 -34.25
C LYS A 559 30.55 -2.19 -34.33
N ASP A 560 31.73 -2.33 -34.92
CA ASP A 560 32.59 -1.18 -35.19
C ASP A 560 31.82 -0.12 -36.00
N ARG A 561 31.65 1.06 -35.41
CA ARG A 561 30.90 2.18 -35.98
C ARG A 561 31.81 3.24 -36.60
N SER A 562 33.14 3.05 -36.57
CA SER A 562 34.14 4.03 -37.04
C SER A 562 34.01 4.39 -38.53
N LYS A 563 33.36 3.53 -39.33
CA LYS A 563 33.10 3.74 -40.76
C LYS A 563 31.69 4.26 -41.06
N ASN A 564 30.85 4.48 -40.06
CA ASN A 564 29.50 4.98 -40.27
C ASN A 564 29.52 6.47 -40.63
N THR A 565 28.56 6.91 -41.42
CA THR A 565 28.36 8.35 -41.71
C THR A 565 27.58 9.06 -40.60
N VAL A 566 26.79 8.30 -39.83
CA VAL A 566 26.02 8.75 -38.66
C VAL A 566 25.96 7.63 -37.63
N ILE A 567 26.07 7.98 -36.36
CA ILE A 567 25.85 7.09 -35.22
C ILE A 567 24.42 7.26 -34.74
N LEU A 568 23.67 6.17 -34.67
CA LEU A 568 22.34 6.17 -34.08
C LEU A 568 22.45 5.78 -32.60
N ASN A 569 21.77 6.53 -31.73
CA ASN A 569 21.63 6.16 -30.32
C ASN A 569 20.62 5.01 -30.18
N ASP A 570 21.15 3.81 -30.04
CA ASP A 570 20.42 2.55 -29.87
C ASP A 570 20.31 2.09 -28.41
N GLY A 571 20.66 2.95 -27.44
CA GLY A 571 20.46 2.72 -26.00
C GLY A 571 21.60 2.01 -25.28
N CYS A 572 21.41 1.73 -23.98
CA CYS A 572 22.42 1.16 -23.08
C CYS A 572 23.78 1.88 -23.17
N ASN A 573 23.77 3.21 -23.06
CA ASN A 573 24.94 4.06 -23.26
C ASN A 573 26.01 3.93 -22.16
N GLU A 574 25.78 3.10 -21.14
CA GLU A 574 26.76 2.69 -20.13
C GLU A 574 27.65 1.53 -20.58
N PHE A 575 27.24 0.75 -21.59
CA PHE A 575 28.12 -0.23 -22.24
C PHE A 575 29.28 0.52 -22.89
N ILE A 576 30.53 0.14 -22.62
CA ILE A 576 31.70 0.90 -23.07
C ILE A 576 31.74 1.12 -24.59
N GLY A 577 31.20 0.19 -25.38
CA GLY A 577 31.09 0.34 -26.82
C GLY A 577 30.05 1.37 -27.28
N ASN A 578 29.03 1.67 -26.49
CA ASN A 578 28.06 2.75 -26.76
C ASN A 578 28.40 4.05 -26.04
N LEU A 579 29.16 3.99 -24.94
CA LEU A 579 29.71 5.14 -24.22
C LEU A 579 30.76 5.88 -25.04
N VAL A 580 31.69 5.13 -25.64
CA VAL A 580 32.68 5.61 -26.61
C VAL A 580 32.35 4.98 -27.96
N PRO A 581 31.28 5.46 -28.64
CA PRO A 581 30.73 4.82 -29.83
C PRO A 581 31.70 4.73 -31.01
N VAL A 582 32.70 5.62 -31.04
CA VAL A 582 33.64 5.76 -32.14
C VAL A 582 35.03 5.98 -31.57
N VAL A 583 36.01 5.22 -32.08
CA VAL A 583 37.44 5.40 -31.84
C VAL A 583 38.10 5.59 -33.21
N GLN A 584 38.83 6.69 -33.39
CA GLN A 584 39.50 7.02 -34.66
C GLN A 584 41.01 7.15 -34.47
N PRO A 585 41.82 6.70 -35.46
CA PRO A 585 43.26 6.95 -35.46
C PRO A 585 43.56 8.45 -35.37
N ASP A 586 44.37 8.83 -34.38
CA ASP A 586 44.76 10.21 -34.14
C ASP A 586 46.08 10.23 -33.37
N THR A 587 47.10 10.88 -33.94
CA THR A 587 48.45 10.97 -33.34
C THR A 587 48.49 11.75 -32.03
N ARG A 588 47.43 12.51 -31.71
CA ARG A 588 47.28 13.20 -30.43
C ARG A 588 46.85 12.26 -29.30
N GLY A 589 46.31 11.08 -29.63
CA GLY A 589 45.96 10.06 -28.66
C GLY A 589 47.18 9.23 -28.27
N PRO A 590 47.40 8.92 -26.98
CA PRO A 590 48.61 8.24 -26.52
C PRO A 590 48.71 6.77 -26.93
N LEU A 591 47.59 6.17 -27.34
CA LEU A 591 47.53 4.82 -27.92
C LEU A 591 47.30 4.85 -29.44
N GLY A 592 47.51 6.02 -30.07
CA GLY A 592 47.32 6.23 -31.51
C GLY A 592 45.87 6.51 -31.92
N PHE A 593 44.97 6.74 -30.95
CA PHE A 593 43.56 7.00 -31.21
C PHE A 593 42.91 7.95 -30.18
N LEU A 594 41.89 8.67 -30.62
CA LEU A 594 40.96 9.43 -29.78
C LEU A 594 39.53 8.90 -29.95
N GLY A 595 38.73 8.99 -28.89
CA GLY A 595 37.38 8.41 -28.85
C GLY A 595 36.30 9.45 -28.58
N GLN A 596 35.37 9.62 -29.51
CA GLN A 596 34.19 10.45 -29.28
C GLN A 596 33.36 9.84 -28.14
N MET A 597 33.14 10.59 -27.05
CA MET A 597 32.23 10.19 -25.98
C MET A 597 30.79 10.61 -26.27
N GLN A 598 29.83 9.79 -25.83
CA GLN A 598 28.41 9.89 -26.18
C GLN A 598 27.77 11.24 -25.81
N GLU A 599 28.10 11.81 -24.65
CA GLU A 599 27.56 13.10 -24.19
C GLU A 599 28.23 14.32 -24.84
N SER A 600 29.38 14.16 -25.51
CA SER A 600 30.24 15.31 -25.85
C SER A 600 29.65 16.30 -26.85
N GLY A 601 28.62 15.90 -27.62
CA GLY A 601 27.88 16.82 -28.50
C GLY A 601 26.64 17.43 -27.83
N ARG A 602 26.30 16.99 -26.61
CA ARG A 602 25.24 17.58 -25.78
C ARG A 602 25.75 18.84 -25.08
N ASP A 603 26.68 18.66 -24.15
CA ASP A 603 27.40 19.67 -23.39
C ASP A 603 28.53 18.98 -22.59
N GLN A 604 29.50 19.76 -22.12
CA GLN A 604 30.67 19.21 -21.43
C GLN A 604 30.41 18.87 -19.96
N GLY A 605 29.45 19.50 -19.29
CA GLY A 605 29.13 19.16 -17.90
C GLY A 605 28.69 17.70 -17.76
N HIS A 606 27.84 17.24 -18.68
CA HIS A 606 27.41 15.83 -18.73
C HIS A 606 28.51 14.88 -19.22
N ALA A 607 29.35 15.32 -20.18
CA ALA A 607 30.48 14.51 -20.64
C ALA A 607 31.52 14.27 -19.54
N LEU A 608 31.84 15.30 -18.74
CA LEU A 608 32.71 15.19 -17.57
C LEU A 608 32.09 14.29 -16.49
N MET A 609 30.79 14.42 -16.23
CA MET A 609 30.08 13.51 -15.31
C MET A 609 30.13 12.06 -15.78
N ALA A 610 29.89 11.79 -17.07
CA ALA A 610 29.85 10.44 -17.63
C ALA A 610 31.23 9.80 -17.56
N LEU A 611 32.28 10.57 -17.86
CA LEU A 611 33.66 10.12 -17.71
C LEU A 611 33.97 9.74 -16.25
N GLY A 612 33.62 10.59 -15.29
CA GLY A 612 33.84 10.30 -13.86
C GLY A 612 33.23 8.97 -13.43
N LEU A 613 31.94 8.76 -13.73
CA LEU A 613 31.24 7.52 -13.39
C LEU A 613 31.84 6.29 -14.10
N ALA A 614 32.29 6.43 -15.34
CA ALA A 614 32.94 5.33 -16.06
C ALA A 614 34.29 4.97 -15.44
N LEU A 615 35.09 5.96 -15.02
CA LEU A 615 36.35 5.73 -14.31
C LEU A 615 36.12 5.11 -12.92
N ASP A 616 35.03 5.47 -12.24
CA ASP A 616 34.61 4.83 -10.99
C ASP A 616 34.27 3.36 -11.20
N ILE A 617 33.48 3.02 -12.23
CA ILE A 617 33.19 1.62 -12.61
C ILE A 617 34.49 0.86 -12.89
N CYS A 618 35.39 1.45 -13.67
CA CYS A 618 36.66 0.80 -13.98
C CYS A 618 37.51 0.54 -12.73
N THR A 619 37.47 1.46 -11.77
CA THR A 619 38.19 1.33 -10.49
C THR A 619 37.58 0.25 -9.61
N VAL A 620 36.24 0.17 -9.51
CA VAL A 620 35.58 -0.92 -8.78
C VAL A 620 35.94 -2.28 -9.38
N GLY A 621 35.90 -2.41 -10.72
CA GLY A 621 36.33 -3.62 -11.40
C GLY A 621 37.79 -3.97 -11.08
N LEU A 622 38.71 -3.01 -11.24
CA LEU A 622 40.13 -3.19 -10.97
C LEU A 622 40.40 -3.62 -9.53
N ASN A 623 39.72 -3.01 -8.56
CA ASN A 623 39.84 -3.34 -7.14
C ASN A 623 39.33 -4.75 -6.82
N GLN A 624 38.36 -5.26 -7.59
CA GLN A 624 37.96 -6.67 -7.55
C GLN A 624 38.84 -7.58 -8.43
N GLY A 625 39.83 -7.04 -9.14
CA GLY A 625 40.76 -7.78 -10.00
C GLY A 625 40.28 -8.01 -11.44
N ASP A 626 39.25 -7.32 -11.92
CA ASP A 626 38.81 -7.33 -13.33
C ASP A 626 39.24 -6.02 -14.01
N ASP A 627 40.18 -6.07 -14.96
CA ASP A 627 40.77 -4.85 -15.56
C ASP A 627 39.85 -4.21 -16.61
N LEU A 628 38.87 -3.45 -16.12
CA LEU A 628 37.91 -2.73 -16.94
C LEU A 628 38.50 -1.49 -17.63
N PHE A 629 39.66 -0.98 -17.18
CA PHE A 629 40.36 0.10 -17.88
C PHE A 629 40.98 -0.39 -19.19
N ALA A 630 41.49 -1.63 -19.21
CA ALA A 630 42.02 -2.27 -20.42
C ALA A 630 40.93 -2.80 -21.36
N TYR A 631 39.69 -2.94 -20.87
CA TYR A 631 38.61 -3.58 -21.60
C TYR A 631 38.29 -2.91 -22.94
N MET A 632 38.00 -3.73 -23.95
CA MET A 632 37.87 -3.32 -25.36
C MET A 632 39.07 -2.51 -25.89
N ASN A 633 40.29 -2.97 -25.58
CA ASN A 633 41.55 -2.40 -26.07
C ASN A 633 41.75 -0.94 -25.61
N ASP A 634 41.67 -0.75 -24.29
CA ASP A 634 41.84 0.55 -23.61
C ASP A 634 40.88 1.64 -24.15
N ARG A 635 39.66 1.25 -24.56
CA ARG A 635 38.69 2.17 -25.18
C ARG A 635 38.34 3.37 -24.29
N ILE A 636 38.30 3.19 -22.98
CA ILE A 636 38.02 4.30 -22.05
C ILE A 636 39.15 5.34 -22.02
N ALA A 637 40.41 4.96 -22.32
CA ALA A 637 41.52 5.91 -22.49
C ALA A 637 41.25 6.87 -23.65
N ALA A 638 40.73 6.35 -24.77
CA ALA A 638 40.38 7.14 -25.94
C ALA A 638 39.34 8.22 -25.62
N GLY A 639 38.30 7.85 -24.87
CA GLY A 639 37.26 8.77 -24.40
C GLY A 639 37.77 9.78 -23.38
N THR A 640 38.61 9.32 -22.44
CA THR A 640 39.24 10.16 -21.42
C THR A 640 40.06 11.28 -22.05
N GLU A 641 40.97 10.94 -22.97
CA GLU A 641 41.83 11.91 -23.66
C GLU A 641 41.03 12.85 -24.56
N PHE A 642 39.94 12.37 -25.18
CA PHE A 642 39.04 13.22 -25.96
C PHE A 642 38.37 14.28 -25.09
N VAL A 643 37.77 13.88 -23.96
CA VAL A 643 37.10 14.82 -23.03
C VAL A 643 38.12 15.75 -22.37
N ALA A 644 39.30 15.25 -22.01
CA ALA A 644 40.37 16.07 -21.46
C ALA A 644 40.89 17.10 -22.49
N ALA A 645 41.12 16.69 -23.74
CA ALA A 645 41.52 17.59 -24.82
C ALA A 645 40.49 18.70 -25.02
N MET A 646 39.21 18.32 -25.02
CA MET A 646 38.08 19.24 -25.19
C MET A 646 37.98 20.26 -24.05
N ASN A 647 38.22 19.86 -22.81
CA ASN A 647 37.97 20.74 -21.65
C ASN A 647 39.20 21.49 -21.17
N PHE A 648 40.39 20.89 -21.29
CA PHE A 648 41.62 21.40 -20.67
C PHE A 648 42.83 21.43 -21.61
N GLY A 649 42.74 20.77 -22.78
CA GLY A 649 43.87 20.58 -23.70
C GLY A 649 44.20 21.75 -24.62
N GLY A 650 43.41 22.84 -24.59
CA GLY A 650 43.57 23.97 -25.52
C GLY A 650 43.33 23.60 -27.00
N VAL A 651 42.68 22.47 -27.26
CA VAL A 651 42.38 21.96 -28.60
C VAL A 651 41.08 22.56 -29.10
N ALA A 652 41.04 23.01 -30.35
CA ALA A 652 39.80 23.49 -30.97
C ALA A 652 38.80 22.33 -31.12
N ALA A 653 37.58 22.51 -30.63
CA ALA A 653 36.54 21.47 -30.59
C ALA A 653 36.28 20.82 -31.96
N ASN A 654 36.25 21.62 -33.02
CA ASN A 654 36.03 21.17 -34.40
C ASN A 654 37.22 20.38 -35.01
N SER A 655 38.36 20.34 -34.33
CA SER A 655 39.53 19.55 -34.73
C SER A 655 39.52 18.15 -34.14
N LEU A 656 38.65 17.86 -33.15
CA LEU A 656 38.55 16.53 -32.56
C LEU A 656 37.77 15.59 -33.50
N PRO A 657 38.16 14.30 -33.59
CA PRO A 657 37.50 13.34 -34.45
C PRO A 657 36.02 13.18 -34.08
N TRP A 658 35.12 13.38 -35.04
CA TRP A 658 33.68 13.32 -34.80
C TRP A 658 32.93 12.66 -35.96
N ILE A 659 32.01 11.76 -35.62
CA ILE A 659 30.96 11.27 -36.52
C ILE A 659 29.64 11.80 -35.96
N ASN A 660 28.79 12.33 -36.86
CA ASN A 660 27.48 12.87 -36.49
C ASN A 660 26.72 11.87 -35.61
N TYR A 661 26.27 12.33 -34.44
CA TYR A 661 25.58 11.48 -33.47
C TYR A 661 24.12 11.88 -33.39
N ASN A 662 23.23 10.94 -33.66
CA ASN A 662 21.79 11.18 -33.66
C ASN A 662 21.17 10.71 -32.35
N TYR A 663 20.84 11.67 -31.50
CA TYR A 663 20.11 11.43 -30.27
C TYR A 663 18.61 11.33 -30.54
N ALA A 664 17.99 10.22 -30.11
CA ALA A 664 16.55 10.04 -30.19
C ALA A 664 15.93 10.07 -28.79
N ASP A 665 14.95 10.96 -28.57
CA ASP A 665 14.06 10.87 -27.41
C ASP A 665 12.77 10.10 -27.74
N CYS A 666 11.91 9.91 -26.74
CA CYS A 666 10.65 9.21 -26.91
C CYS A 666 9.61 9.94 -27.80
N ARG A 667 9.89 11.17 -28.29
CA ARG A 667 8.95 12.01 -29.04
C ARG A 667 9.21 12.04 -30.55
N GLY A 668 10.30 11.45 -31.04
CA GLY A 668 10.71 11.48 -32.46
C GLY A 668 11.03 10.12 -33.07
N THR A 669 11.25 10.07 -34.41
CA THR A 669 11.71 8.84 -35.06
C THR A 669 13.23 8.60 -34.90
N MET A 670 13.68 7.34 -34.81
CA MET A 670 15.11 7.02 -34.77
C MET A 670 15.73 7.50 -36.08
N GLY A 671 16.76 8.35 -36.00
CA GLY A 671 17.31 9.03 -37.16
C GLY A 671 16.72 10.41 -37.45
N ALA A 672 15.61 10.80 -36.81
CA ALA A 672 14.98 12.12 -36.92
C ALA A 672 15.06 12.95 -35.62
N GLY A 673 15.88 12.49 -34.67
CA GLY A 673 16.12 13.20 -33.43
C GLY A 673 17.18 14.31 -33.58
N TRP A 674 17.69 14.78 -32.46
CA TRP A 674 18.72 15.83 -32.47
C TRP A 674 20.04 15.26 -32.98
N GLN A 675 20.41 15.67 -34.19
CA GLN A 675 21.71 15.35 -34.77
C GLN A 675 22.78 16.33 -34.26
N GLN A 676 23.73 15.79 -33.50
CA GLN A 676 24.91 16.49 -33.01
C GLN A 676 25.98 16.41 -34.10
N THR A 677 26.27 17.55 -34.73
CA THR A 677 27.22 17.67 -35.85
C THR A 677 28.67 17.93 -35.42
N GLY A 678 28.91 17.99 -34.11
CA GLY A 678 30.23 18.19 -33.52
C GLY A 678 30.16 18.22 -31.99
N PRO A 679 31.32 18.29 -31.33
CA PRO A 679 31.39 18.51 -29.88
C PRO A 679 30.78 19.88 -29.51
N ASN A 680 30.05 19.95 -28.39
CA ASN A 680 29.43 21.18 -27.89
C ASN A 680 30.27 21.77 -26.74
N THR A 681 30.64 23.04 -26.83
CA THR A 681 31.44 23.78 -25.84
C THR A 681 30.65 24.26 -24.62
N GLY A 682 29.33 24.05 -24.55
CA GLY A 682 28.54 24.42 -23.37
C GLY A 682 29.08 23.73 -22.11
N GLY A 683 29.33 24.52 -21.04
CA GLY A 683 29.87 23.99 -19.78
C GLY A 683 31.35 23.54 -19.83
N GLN A 684 32.09 23.94 -20.85
CA GLN A 684 33.51 23.56 -21.03
C GLN A 684 34.36 23.99 -19.83
N GLY A 685 35.21 23.07 -19.36
CA GLY A 685 36.19 23.33 -18.30
C GLY A 685 35.65 23.25 -16.87
N GLU A 686 34.46 22.69 -16.65
CA GLU A 686 33.96 22.42 -15.29
C GLU A 686 34.92 21.49 -14.51
N PHE A 687 35.21 21.82 -13.25
CA PHE A 687 36.13 21.03 -12.43
C PHE A 687 35.41 19.85 -11.80
N ARG A 688 35.90 18.63 -12.04
CA ARG A 688 35.37 17.38 -11.46
C ARG A 688 36.48 16.46 -10.90
N PRO A 689 36.26 15.75 -9.78
CA PRO A 689 37.34 15.11 -9.00
C PRO A 689 37.61 13.65 -9.38
N TYR A 690 38.32 13.40 -10.49
CA TYR A 690 38.71 12.04 -10.89
C TYR A 690 39.96 11.93 -11.78
N TRP A 691 40.62 13.02 -12.15
CA TRP A 691 41.72 12.98 -13.14
C TRP A 691 42.91 12.15 -12.66
N ASP A 692 43.23 12.20 -11.36
CA ASP A 692 44.32 11.43 -10.77
C ASP A 692 44.01 9.93 -10.67
N ARG A 693 42.75 9.52 -10.84
CA ARG A 693 42.38 8.11 -10.99
C ARG A 693 42.74 7.57 -12.36
N ALA A 694 42.46 8.32 -13.43
CA ALA A 694 42.88 7.93 -14.77
C ALA A 694 44.42 7.87 -14.87
N ILE A 695 45.11 8.92 -14.38
CA ILE A 695 46.58 8.97 -14.37
C ILE A 695 47.15 7.84 -13.49
N GLY A 696 46.59 7.62 -12.31
CA GLY A 696 47.03 6.57 -11.39
C GLY A 696 47.04 5.19 -12.04
N TYR A 697 46.01 4.85 -12.82
CA TYR A 697 46.00 3.58 -13.58
C TYR A 697 46.94 3.63 -14.79
N TYR A 698 46.74 4.55 -15.73
CA TYR A 698 47.43 4.48 -17.02
C TYR A 698 48.91 4.77 -16.90
N GLU A 699 49.31 5.81 -16.17
CA GLU A 699 50.71 6.16 -16.00
C GLU A 699 51.36 5.41 -14.85
N GLY A 700 50.63 5.22 -13.75
CA GLY A 700 51.16 4.60 -12.54
C GLY A 700 51.14 3.07 -12.51
N LEU A 701 50.40 2.41 -13.41
CA LEU A 701 50.40 0.95 -13.54
C LEU A 701 50.72 0.47 -14.95
N ARG A 702 50.22 1.14 -16.00
CA ARG A 702 50.41 0.71 -17.39
C ARG A 702 51.56 1.39 -18.13
N GLY A 703 52.20 2.41 -17.54
CA GLY A 703 53.25 3.21 -18.21
C GLY A 703 52.77 3.95 -19.47
N VAL A 704 51.45 4.14 -19.62
CA VAL A 704 50.81 4.82 -20.75
C VAL A 704 50.55 6.27 -20.38
N LYS A 705 51.29 7.19 -21.00
CA LYS A 705 51.16 8.63 -20.77
C LYS A 705 49.82 9.17 -21.26
N LEU A 706 49.03 9.82 -20.41
CA LEU A 706 47.76 10.46 -20.82
C LEU A 706 47.93 11.98 -20.92
N GLN A 707 48.42 12.44 -22.07
CA GLN A 707 48.90 13.82 -22.25
C GLN A 707 47.84 14.91 -22.01
N TYR A 708 46.56 14.68 -22.30
CA TYR A 708 45.51 15.66 -22.03
C TYR A 708 44.95 15.49 -20.63
N ALA A 709 44.88 14.27 -20.10
CA ALA A 709 44.52 14.04 -18.70
C ALA A 709 45.53 14.67 -17.73
N GLU A 710 46.83 14.67 -18.05
CA GLU A 710 47.87 15.41 -17.30
C GLU A 710 47.53 16.91 -17.24
N GLN A 711 47.09 17.51 -18.35
CA GLN A 711 46.70 18.92 -18.38
C GLN A 711 45.44 19.18 -17.55
N ALA A 712 44.47 18.28 -17.59
CA ALA A 712 43.28 18.36 -16.75
C ALA A 712 43.64 18.23 -15.26
N SER A 713 44.48 17.27 -14.91
CA SER A 713 45.00 17.06 -13.56
C SER A 713 45.77 18.28 -13.06
N ALA A 714 46.62 18.91 -13.88
CA ALA A 714 47.34 20.13 -13.51
C ALA A 714 46.42 21.34 -13.21
N LYS A 715 45.17 21.32 -13.69
CA LYS A 715 44.16 22.36 -13.40
C LYS A 715 43.29 22.03 -12.19
N VAL A 716 42.97 20.75 -11.99
CA VAL A 716 41.93 20.31 -11.05
C VAL A 716 42.51 19.68 -9.78
N CYS A 717 43.68 19.05 -9.85
CA CYS A 717 44.25 18.26 -8.76
C CYS A 717 45.38 19.02 -8.01
N PRO A 718 45.61 18.77 -6.72
CA PRO A 718 44.90 17.82 -5.84
C PRO A 718 43.40 18.12 -5.68
N ASP A 719 42.58 17.11 -5.93
CA ASP A 719 41.12 17.23 -5.94
C ASP A 719 40.50 17.03 -4.55
N GLY A 720 39.27 17.53 -4.38
CA GLY A 720 38.46 17.35 -3.17
C GLY A 720 37.24 16.47 -3.44
N GLY A 721 36.20 16.60 -2.62
CA GLY A 721 34.89 15.97 -2.82
C GLY A 721 33.74 16.93 -2.55
N GLY A 722 32.56 16.40 -2.23
CA GLY A 722 31.41 17.23 -1.81
C GLY A 722 31.82 18.24 -0.74
N GLY A 723 31.43 19.51 -0.89
CA GLY A 723 31.91 20.60 -0.02
C GLY A 723 33.11 21.38 -0.57
N ASN A 724 33.89 20.82 -1.49
CA ASN A 724 34.99 21.53 -2.17
C ASN A 724 34.60 22.11 -3.54
N TYR A 725 33.47 21.65 -4.11
CA TYR A 725 32.93 22.12 -5.39
C TYR A 725 31.58 22.82 -5.20
N SER A 726 30.84 23.03 -6.30
CA SER A 726 29.48 23.58 -6.29
C SER A 726 28.56 22.88 -5.26
N GLN A 727 27.73 23.66 -4.57
CA GLN A 727 26.75 23.11 -3.62
C GLN A 727 25.46 22.57 -4.28
N ASN A 728 25.40 22.59 -5.61
CA ASN A 728 24.37 21.97 -6.45
C ASN A 728 24.76 20.52 -6.83
N SER A 729 23.87 19.77 -7.48
CA SER A 729 24.09 18.35 -7.84
C SER A 729 25.48 18.07 -8.42
N GLY A 730 25.97 18.91 -9.34
CA GLY A 730 27.26 18.71 -10.02
C GLY A 730 28.45 18.44 -9.09
N GLY A 731 28.52 19.11 -7.94
CA GLY A 731 29.60 18.92 -6.96
C GLY A 731 29.45 17.67 -6.06
N PHE A 732 28.38 16.90 -6.26
CA PHE A 732 28.03 15.67 -5.55
C PHE A 732 27.62 14.55 -6.51
N ASP A 733 27.98 14.64 -7.80
CA ASP A 733 27.78 13.54 -8.73
C ASP A 733 28.90 12.47 -8.61
N ALA A 734 29.96 12.76 -7.83
CA ALA A 734 31.09 11.89 -7.55
C ALA A 734 31.63 12.13 -6.12
N LEU A 735 32.15 11.07 -5.49
CA LEU A 735 32.73 11.11 -4.14
C LEU A 735 34.02 11.93 -4.03
N GLY A 736 34.82 11.93 -5.10
CA GLY A 736 36.07 12.68 -5.20
C GLY A 736 37.22 12.15 -4.35
N PHE A 737 38.19 13.04 -4.05
CA PHE A 737 39.47 12.72 -3.41
C PHE A 737 40.29 11.66 -4.16
N SER A 738 40.22 11.66 -5.51
CA SER A 738 40.93 10.71 -6.35
C SER A 738 42.45 10.83 -6.26
N THR A 739 42.97 12.01 -5.95
CA THR A 739 44.40 12.22 -5.66
C THR A 739 44.82 11.41 -4.45
N LEU A 740 44.02 11.43 -3.38
CA LEU A 740 44.33 10.71 -2.15
C LEU A 740 44.20 9.20 -2.32
N THR A 741 43.22 8.74 -3.10
CA THR A 741 42.86 7.32 -3.19
C THR A 741 43.45 6.60 -4.40
N SER A 742 43.82 7.32 -5.47
CA SER A 742 44.16 6.69 -6.75
C SER A 742 45.51 7.14 -7.31
N TRP A 743 46.06 8.29 -6.90
CA TRP A 743 47.34 8.77 -7.43
C TRP A 743 48.48 7.77 -7.16
N ARG A 744 49.36 7.65 -8.16
CA ARG A 744 50.55 6.81 -8.17
C ARG A 744 51.66 7.55 -8.92
N PRO A 745 52.93 7.43 -8.51
CA PRO A 745 54.05 7.83 -9.36
C PRO A 745 54.04 7.06 -10.68
N THR A 746 54.44 7.72 -11.78
CA THR A 746 54.55 7.10 -13.10
C THR A 746 55.53 5.94 -13.11
N VAL A 747 55.18 4.86 -13.81
CA VAL A 747 56.07 3.71 -14.07
C VAL A 747 56.56 3.73 -15.51
N THR A 748 57.72 3.13 -15.76
CA THR A 748 58.23 2.91 -17.13
C THR A 748 57.47 1.77 -17.82
N THR A 749 57.61 1.66 -19.15
CA THR A 749 57.04 0.54 -19.92
C THR A 749 57.59 -0.81 -19.47
N GLU A 750 58.82 -0.84 -18.97
CA GLU A 750 59.48 -2.03 -18.44
C GLU A 750 58.94 -2.44 -17.07
N GLU A 751 58.33 -1.53 -16.31
CA GLU A 751 57.76 -1.77 -14.98
C GLU A 751 56.24 -1.97 -15.00
N ALA A 752 55.61 -1.81 -16.18
CA ALA A 752 54.17 -1.83 -16.34
C ALA A 752 53.53 -3.21 -16.10
N ILE A 753 52.29 -3.20 -15.60
CA ILE A 753 51.45 -4.40 -15.52
C ILE A 753 51.00 -4.85 -16.92
N THR A 754 50.81 -6.15 -17.10
CA THR A 754 50.27 -6.74 -18.34
C THR A 754 48.75 -6.82 -18.25
N PRO A 755 47.96 -6.16 -19.10
CA PRO A 755 46.50 -6.29 -19.05
C PRO A 755 46.09 -7.74 -19.34
N LEU A 756 45.13 -8.25 -18.56
CA LEU A 756 44.59 -9.58 -18.74
C LEU A 756 43.16 -9.51 -19.28
N SER A 757 42.75 -10.56 -19.97
CA SER A 757 41.35 -10.86 -20.24
C SER A 757 41.05 -12.30 -19.84
N GLY A 758 39.85 -12.81 -20.11
CA GLY A 758 39.54 -14.18 -19.78
C GLY A 758 38.32 -14.75 -20.47
N ASP A 759 38.34 -16.07 -20.62
CA ASP A 759 37.24 -16.87 -21.13
C ASP A 759 36.72 -17.82 -20.04
N ILE A 760 35.44 -18.17 -20.12
CA ILE A 760 34.83 -19.21 -19.30
C ILE A 760 34.38 -20.36 -20.20
N ILE A 761 34.64 -21.59 -19.80
CA ILE A 761 34.07 -22.79 -20.44
C ILE A 761 33.07 -23.42 -19.48
N TYR A 762 31.80 -23.52 -19.90
CA TYR A 762 30.73 -24.10 -19.10
C TYR A 762 29.79 -24.91 -19.98
N LYS A 763 29.51 -26.17 -19.59
CA LYS A 763 28.66 -27.12 -20.34
C LYS A 763 29.01 -27.22 -21.84
N GLY A 764 30.31 -27.23 -22.14
CA GLY A 764 30.84 -27.34 -23.50
C GLY A 764 30.79 -26.04 -24.33
N VAL A 765 30.28 -24.93 -23.77
CA VAL A 765 30.26 -23.62 -24.41
C VAL A 765 31.46 -22.79 -23.91
N THR A 766 32.21 -22.19 -24.83
CA THR A 766 33.26 -21.20 -24.52
C THR A 766 32.68 -19.80 -24.64
N TYR A 767 32.70 -19.07 -23.54
CA TYR A 767 32.29 -17.67 -23.45
C TYR A 767 33.54 -16.79 -23.57
N THR A 768 33.83 -16.33 -24.80
CA THR A 768 35.03 -15.55 -25.11
C THR A 768 34.95 -14.13 -24.56
N ASN A 769 36.03 -13.66 -23.94
CA ASN A 769 36.14 -12.34 -23.31
C ASN A 769 35.01 -12.06 -22.30
N GLN A 770 34.54 -13.12 -21.63
CA GLN A 770 33.50 -13.07 -20.63
C GLN A 770 33.96 -13.78 -19.36
N THR A 771 34.11 -12.99 -18.31
CA THR A 771 34.62 -13.43 -17.00
C THR A 771 33.54 -13.40 -15.92
N ASN A 772 32.26 -13.29 -16.30
CA ASN A 772 31.14 -13.37 -15.37
C ASN A 772 30.15 -14.43 -15.89
N LEU A 773 29.58 -15.24 -14.99
CA LEU A 773 28.60 -16.27 -15.33
C LEU A 773 27.46 -16.26 -14.31
N GLY A 774 26.21 -16.32 -14.78
CA GLY A 774 25.02 -16.13 -13.94
C GLY A 774 24.80 -14.66 -13.58
N GLY A 775 23.54 -14.23 -13.47
CA GLY A 775 23.19 -12.81 -13.29
C GLY A 775 23.28 -11.96 -14.56
N LEU A 776 23.54 -12.59 -15.71
CA LEU A 776 23.52 -11.95 -17.03
C LEU A 776 22.12 -12.10 -17.65
N GLY A 777 21.51 -10.98 -18.02
CA GLY A 777 20.33 -10.94 -18.88
C GLY A 777 20.64 -10.07 -20.07
N TYR A 778 21.06 -10.67 -21.20
CA TYR A 778 21.57 -9.98 -22.40
C TYR A 778 20.53 -9.12 -23.15
N LYS A 779 19.42 -8.80 -22.51
CA LYS A 779 18.37 -7.96 -23.05
C LYS A 779 18.01 -6.95 -21.99
N TYR A 780 18.06 -5.68 -22.36
CA TYR A 780 17.54 -4.59 -21.55
C TYR A 780 16.02 -4.74 -21.30
N GLU A 781 15.28 -5.54 -22.07
CA GLU A 781 13.88 -5.86 -21.77
C GLU A 781 13.72 -6.45 -20.35
N VAL A 782 12.54 -6.33 -19.74
CA VAL A 782 12.24 -6.96 -18.43
C VAL A 782 12.36 -8.47 -18.55
N CYS A 783 13.55 -8.98 -18.30
CA CYS A 783 13.86 -10.39 -18.32
C CYS A 783 14.45 -10.79 -16.97
N PRO A 784 13.99 -11.91 -16.38
CA PRO A 784 14.64 -12.46 -15.21
C PRO A 784 16.07 -12.89 -15.58
N SER A 785 17.10 -12.21 -15.06
CA SER A 785 18.44 -12.77 -15.06
C SER A 785 18.47 -13.91 -14.06
N ARG A 786 19.09 -15.04 -14.39
CA ARG A 786 19.20 -16.19 -13.47
C ARG A 786 20.65 -16.47 -13.16
N ALA A 787 20.91 -16.85 -11.92
CA ALA A 787 22.13 -17.56 -11.58
C ALA A 787 22.17 -18.91 -12.30
N ILE A 788 23.36 -19.50 -12.46
CA ILE A 788 23.45 -20.85 -13.04
C ILE A 788 22.93 -21.89 -12.04
N PRO A 789 22.38 -23.04 -12.49
CA PRO A 789 21.91 -24.06 -11.57
C PRO A 789 23.01 -24.54 -10.61
N ALA A 790 22.65 -24.79 -9.35
CA ALA A 790 23.50 -25.43 -8.35
C ALA A 790 23.57 -26.96 -8.59
N ASP A 791 24.06 -27.36 -9.77
CA ASP A 791 24.06 -28.76 -10.23
C ASP A 791 25.46 -29.41 -10.17
N GLY A 792 26.46 -28.71 -9.67
CA GLY A 792 27.83 -29.21 -9.56
C GLY A 792 28.55 -29.40 -10.90
N SER A 793 28.02 -28.83 -11.99
CA SER A 793 28.69 -28.84 -13.29
C SER A 793 30.06 -28.17 -13.22
N GLU A 794 30.97 -28.58 -14.10
CA GLU A 794 32.31 -27.99 -14.21
C GLU A 794 32.28 -26.66 -14.95
N VAL A 795 33.04 -25.69 -14.40
CA VAL A 795 33.31 -24.38 -14.98
C VAL A 795 34.82 -24.23 -15.08
N THR A 796 35.37 -24.11 -16.29
CA THR A 796 36.81 -23.89 -16.50
C THR A 796 37.07 -22.40 -16.73
N LEU A 797 38.01 -21.84 -15.99
CA LEU A 797 38.40 -20.44 -16.02
C LEU A 797 39.73 -20.31 -16.75
N VAL A 798 39.76 -19.48 -17.80
CA VAL A 798 40.89 -19.41 -18.74
C VAL A 798 41.35 -17.96 -18.88
N PRO A 799 42.35 -17.52 -18.10
CA PRO A 799 42.93 -16.20 -18.27
C PRO A 799 43.73 -16.12 -19.57
N GLN A 800 43.64 -14.96 -20.22
CA GLN A 800 44.25 -14.66 -21.50
C GLN A 800 45.27 -13.53 -21.35
N LEU A 801 46.42 -13.72 -22.00
CA LEU A 801 47.45 -12.69 -22.16
C LEU A 801 47.20 -11.94 -23.48
N PRO A 802 47.68 -10.69 -23.61
CA PRO A 802 47.63 -9.96 -24.87
C PRO A 802 48.36 -10.72 -25.98
N ASP A 803 47.90 -10.57 -27.22
CA ASP A 803 48.52 -11.20 -28.38
C ASP A 803 50.02 -10.84 -28.46
N GLY A 804 50.86 -11.86 -28.56
CA GLY A 804 52.32 -11.70 -28.63
C GLY A 804 53.04 -11.48 -27.29
N ALA A 805 52.32 -11.42 -26.16
CA ALA A 805 52.95 -11.38 -24.84
C ALA A 805 53.57 -12.73 -24.47
N GLU A 806 54.76 -12.69 -23.85
CA GLU A 806 55.42 -13.87 -23.30
C GLU A 806 54.73 -14.31 -21.99
N ASP A 807 54.41 -15.60 -21.89
CA ASP A 807 53.87 -16.21 -20.66
C ASP A 807 55.02 -16.62 -19.74
N SER A 808 55.17 -15.91 -18.62
CA SER A 808 56.19 -16.20 -17.60
C SER A 808 55.94 -17.51 -16.84
N GLY A 809 54.76 -18.12 -16.98
CA GLY A 809 54.34 -19.30 -16.24
C GLY A 809 54.00 -19.07 -14.76
N ARG A 810 54.07 -17.82 -14.27
CA ARG A 810 53.84 -17.48 -12.85
C ARG A 810 52.40 -17.04 -12.60
N TRP A 811 51.56 -18.04 -12.32
CA TRP A 811 50.14 -17.88 -12.02
C TRP A 811 49.87 -18.27 -10.56
N LEU A 812 49.01 -17.52 -9.86
CA LEU A 812 48.55 -17.84 -8.51
C LEU A 812 47.08 -17.45 -8.34
N TRP A 813 46.23 -18.45 -8.15
CA TRP A 813 44.81 -18.27 -7.87
C TRP A 813 44.56 -18.02 -6.39
N ASN A 814 43.49 -17.30 -6.06
CA ASN A 814 43.01 -17.15 -4.68
C ASN A 814 42.50 -18.47 -4.06
N THR A 815 42.48 -19.56 -4.83
CA THR A 815 42.28 -20.94 -4.36
C THR A 815 43.59 -21.60 -3.90
N GLY A 816 44.75 -21.01 -4.19
CA GLY A 816 46.08 -21.58 -3.98
C GLY A 816 46.67 -22.30 -5.19
N GLU A 817 45.89 -22.53 -6.25
CA GLU A 817 46.35 -23.18 -7.48
C GLU A 817 47.37 -22.33 -8.24
N THR A 818 48.37 -22.97 -8.84
CA THR A 818 49.44 -22.27 -9.59
C THR A 818 49.42 -22.55 -11.09
N THR A 819 48.40 -23.25 -11.58
CA THR A 819 48.19 -23.46 -13.02
C THR A 819 47.59 -22.21 -13.66
N ARG A 820 47.83 -22.03 -14.96
CA ARG A 820 47.20 -20.93 -15.71
C ARG A 820 45.68 -21.03 -15.68
N ASN A 821 45.12 -22.20 -15.98
CA ASN A 821 43.69 -22.46 -15.98
C ASN A 821 43.31 -23.30 -14.76
N ILE A 822 42.09 -23.09 -14.24
CA ILE A 822 41.50 -23.95 -13.20
C ILE A 822 40.09 -24.38 -13.60
N THR A 823 39.62 -25.49 -13.02
CA THR A 823 38.24 -25.96 -13.13
C THR A 823 37.60 -25.98 -11.76
N VAL A 824 36.44 -25.34 -11.63
CA VAL A 824 35.67 -25.21 -10.39
C VAL A 824 34.27 -25.81 -10.58
N LYS A 825 33.53 -26.00 -9.49
CA LYS A 825 32.17 -26.56 -9.53
C LYS A 825 31.13 -25.44 -9.43
N ALA A 826 30.00 -25.61 -10.12
CA ALA A 826 28.81 -24.77 -10.00
C ALA A 826 27.98 -25.20 -8.78
N ASP A 827 28.56 -25.10 -7.60
CA ASP A 827 27.94 -25.47 -6.31
C ASP A 827 27.76 -24.26 -5.36
N ARG A 828 28.51 -23.18 -5.57
CA ARG A 828 28.41 -21.92 -4.82
C ARG A 828 28.79 -20.71 -5.67
N SER A 829 28.27 -19.56 -5.28
CA SER A 829 28.66 -18.26 -5.82
C SER A 829 30.07 -17.91 -5.37
N TYR A 830 30.96 -17.47 -6.27
CA TYR A 830 32.31 -17.06 -5.89
C TYR A 830 33.00 -16.19 -6.96
N ILE A 831 33.88 -15.29 -6.52
CA ILE A 831 34.83 -14.55 -7.35
C ILE A 831 36.20 -15.22 -7.27
N TYR A 832 36.55 -15.97 -8.31
CA TYR A 832 37.86 -16.55 -8.49
C TYR A 832 38.80 -15.50 -9.07
N ARG A 833 40.00 -15.38 -8.54
CA ARG A 833 40.96 -14.36 -8.96
C ARG A 833 42.31 -14.98 -9.18
N VAL A 834 42.89 -14.74 -10.35
CA VAL A 834 44.26 -15.13 -10.67
C VAL A 834 45.17 -13.92 -10.61
N SER A 835 46.37 -14.12 -10.08
CA SER A 835 47.48 -13.18 -10.14
C SER A 835 48.51 -13.71 -11.13
N TYR A 836 48.87 -12.89 -12.11
CA TYR A 836 49.93 -13.17 -13.08
C TYR A 836 51.14 -12.30 -12.80
N THR A 837 52.31 -12.90 -12.62
CA THR A 837 53.56 -12.13 -12.41
C THR A 837 54.40 -12.11 -13.69
N ALA A 838 54.26 -11.05 -14.50
CA ALA A 838 54.99 -10.88 -15.76
C ALA A 838 56.51 -10.90 -15.57
N ALA A 839 57.31 -11.13 -16.62
CA ALA A 839 58.77 -11.32 -16.50
C ALA A 839 59.50 -10.19 -15.76
N ASN A 840 59.01 -8.94 -15.89
CA ASN A 840 59.49 -7.76 -15.18
C ASN A 840 59.16 -7.72 -13.66
N GLY A 841 58.39 -8.68 -13.16
CA GLY A 841 57.97 -8.76 -11.76
C GLY A 841 56.65 -8.03 -11.46
N ALA A 842 56.07 -7.32 -12.43
CA ALA A 842 54.78 -6.66 -12.26
C ALA A 842 53.65 -7.70 -12.14
N VAL A 843 52.67 -7.41 -11.26
CA VAL A 843 51.56 -8.32 -10.98
C VAL A 843 50.26 -7.76 -11.55
N SER A 844 49.60 -8.58 -12.37
CA SER A 844 48.28 -8.31 -12.94
C SER A 844 47.25 -9.26 -12.34
N HIS A 845 45.98 -8.84 -12.34
CA HIS A 845 44.88 -9.66 -11.84
C HIS A 845 43.80 -9.84 -12.90
N GLN A 846 43.17 -11.02 -12.91
CA GLN A 846 41.92 -11.26 -13.61
C GLN A 846 40.94 -11.97 -12.67
N ALA A 847 39.74 -11.40 -12.52
CA ALA A 847 38.66 -11.99 -11.74
C ALA A 847 37.63 -12.68 -12.65
N PHE A 848 37.08 -13.78 -12.14
CA PHE A 848 36.02 -14.57 -12.73
C PHE A 848 34.90 -14.74 -11.70
N ALA A 849 33.73 -14.14 -11.94
CA ALA A 849 32.62 -14.12 -10.99
C ALA A 849 31.51 -15.08 -11.41
N ILE A 850 31.33 -16.15 -10.64
CA ILE A 850 30.36 -17.21 -10.89
C ILE A 850 29.21 -17.06 -9.89
N ALA A 851 27.99 -16.78 -10.36
CA ALA A 851 26.80 -16.70 -9.52
C ALA A 851 25.96 -17.97 -9.67
N VAL A 852 25.80 -18.72 -8.58
CA VAL A 852 25.11 -20.02 -8.52
C VAL A 852 23.76 -19.87 -7.82
N SER A 853 22.78 -20.65 -8.27
CA SER A 853 21.39 -20.48 -7.84
C SER A 853 21.18 -20.83 -6.38
N GLY A 854 20.50 -19.95 -5.65
CA GLY A 854 20.26 -20.11 -4.21
C GLY A 854 21.34 -19.51 -3.31
N ASP A 855 22.57 -19.35 -3.80
CA ASP A 855 23.70 -18.81 -3.02
C ASP A 855 23.79 -17.28 -3.16
N ALA A 856 22.80 -16.61 -2.57
CA ALA A 856 22.64 -15.15 -2.55
C ALA A 856 21.72 -14.75 -1.39
N VAL A 857 21.48 -13.44 -1.22
CA VAL A 857 20.58 -12.97 -0.16
C VAL A 857 19.10 -13.19 -0.57
N PRO A 858 18.26 -13.85 0.25
CA PRO A 858 16.84 -13.96 0.00
C PRO A 858 16.11 -12.63 0.23
N ASP A 859 14.97 -12.45 -0.42
CA ASP A 859 14.15 -11.25 -0.26
C ASP A 859 13.51 -11.20 1.13
N VAL A 860 13.38 -10.00 1.70
CA VAL A 860 12.49 -9.79 2.85
C VAL A 860 11.04 -9.91 2.36
N MET A 861 10.22 -10.68 3.07
CA MET A 861 8.80 -10.84 2.76
C MET A 861 7.94 -9.92 3.62
N THR A 862 6.78 -9.56 3.09
CA THR A 862 5.71 -8.83 3.78
C THR A 862 4.48 -9.73 3.84
N GLU A 863 4.00 -9.98 5.04
CA GLU A 863 2.82 -10.80 5.32
C GLU A 863 1.58 -9.95 5.58
N GLU A 864 0.47 -10.30 4.93
CA GLU A 864 -0.84 -9.73 5.21
C GLU A 864 -1.91 -10.82 5.29
N VAL A 865 -2.83 -10.67 6.24
CA VAL A 865 -4.01 -11.54 6.43
C VAL A 865 -5.26 -10.70 6.24
N THR A 866 -6.18 -11.18 5.40
CA THR A 866 -7.48 -10.55 5.20
C THR A 866 -8.61 -11.43 5.72
N VAL A 867 -9.43 -10.88 6.62
CA VAL A 867 -10.63 -11.54 7.17
C VAL A 867 -11.79 -10.57 7.10
N GLY A 868 -12.91 -10.98 6.51
CA GLY A 868 -14.10 -10.13 6.38
C GLY A 868 -13.86 -8.82 5.61
N GLY A 869 -12.87 -8.79 4.71
CA GLY A 869 -12.45 -7.60 3.94
C GLY A 869 -11.50 -6.65 4.67
N ILE A 870 -11.12 -6.95 5.93
CA ILE A 870 -10.15 -6.17 6.70
C ILE A 870 -8.76 -6.77 6.48
N ILE A 871 -7.81 -5.96 6.00
CA ILE A 871 -6.41 -6.35 5.77
C ILE A 871 -5.58 -5.96 6.99
N GLU A 872 -4.82 -6.91 7.53
CA GLU A 872 -3.91 -6.70 8.65
C GLU A 872 -2.50 -7.19 8.28
N ARG A 873 -1.47 -6.38 8.57
CA ARG A 873 -0.06 -6.75 8.42
C ARG A 873 0.39 -7.62 9.58
N THR A 874 0.05 -8.90 9.50
CA THR A 874 0.38 -9.91 10.50
C THR A 874 0.58 -11.26 9.82
N ALA A 875 1.39 -12.12 10.43
CA ALA A 875 1.49 -13.52 10.08
C ALA A 875 0.65 -14.42 11.01
N GLU A 876 0.07 -13.87 12.08
CA GLU A 876 -0.76 -14.63 13.03
C GLU A 876 -2.16 -14.02 13.13
N LYS A 877 -3.19 -14.88 13.06
CA LYS A 877 -4.59 -14.45 13.20
C LYS A 877 -5.46 -15.54 13.81
N THR A 878 -6.34 -15.14 14.73
CA THR A 878 -7.44 -15.99 15.23
C THR A 878 -8.72 -15.71 14.48
N VAL A 879 -9.37 -16.75 13.96
CA VAL A 879 -10.62 -16.67 13.18
C VAL A 879 -11.68 -17.62 13.73
N LEU A 880 -12.95 -17.32 13.47
CA LEU A 880 -14.05 -18.22 13.76
C LEU A 880 -14.03 -19.42 12.81
N GLU A 881 -14.42 -20.60 13.29
CA GLU A 881 -14.58 -21.81 12.47
C GLU A 881 -15.41 -21.52 11.21
N GLY A 882 -14.94 -22.01 10.05
CA GLY A 882 -15.58 -21.82 8.76
C GLY A 882 -15.36 -20.43 8.12
N THR A 883 -14.57 -19.56 8.75
CA THR A 883 -14.28 -18.23 8.21
C THR A 883 -13.36 -18.32 6.99
N PRO A 884 -13.71 -17.67 5.86
CA PRO A 884 -12.79 -17.49 4.74
C PRO A 884 -11.63 -16.56 5.11
N VAL A 885 -10.43 -16.91 4.70
CA VAL A 885 -9.20 -16.13 4.94
C VAL A 885 -8.47 -15.93 3.63
N ILE A 886 -7.95 -14.72 3.38
CA ILE A 886 -7.03 -14.48 2.27
C ILE A 886 -5.66 -14.17 2.87
N LEU A 887 -4.62 -14.85 2.40
CA LEU A 887 -3.24 -14.62 2.81
C LEU A 887 -2.49 -13.98 1.63
N TYR A 888 -1.65 -12.99 1.93
CA TYR A 888 -0.76 -12.36 0.97
C TYR A 888 0.68 -12.42 1.49
N ALA A 889 1.60 -12.83 0.62
CA ALA A 889 3.03 -12.80 0.85
C ALA A 889 3.72 -12.02 -0.29
N GLY A 890 4.31 -10.88 0.05
CA GLY A 890 4.94 -9.96 -0.92
C GLY A 890 6.44 -9.81 -0.71
N PRO A 891 7.30 -10.10 -1.71
CA PRO A 891 8.74 -9.88 -1.61
C PRO A 891 9.09 -8.38 -1.74
N ALA A 892 10.17 -7.96 -1.09
CA ALA A 892 10.64 -6.58 -1.13
C ALA A 892 11.14 -6.13 -2.52
N THR A 893 11.60 -7.06 -3.38
CA THR A 893 12.15 -6.70 -4.70
C THR A 893 11.19 -6.97 -5.87
N GLY A 894 10.35 -8.01 -5.79
CA GLY A 894 9.26 -8.26 -6.75
C GLY A 894 9.69 -8.65 -8.16
N TRP A 895 10.92 -9.14 -8.35
CA TRP A 895 11.50 -9.39 -9.68
C TRP A 895 11.08 -10.70 -10.36
N THR A 896 10.39 -11.58 -9.64
CA THR A 896 9.89 -12.88 -10.14
C THR A 896 8.47 -13.10 -9.63
N ASN A 897 7.74 -14.00 -10.28
CA ASN A 897 6.44 -14.50 -9.79
C ASN A 897 6.56 -15.95 -9.28
N ASP A 898 7.75 -16.33 -8.78
CA ASP A 898 8.04 -17.73 -8.44
C ASP A 898 7.64 -18.05 -6.99
N PHE A 899 6.33 -18.07 -6.75
CA PHE A 899 5.72 -18.43 -5.47
C PHE A 899 5.35 -19.92 -5.42
N LEU A 900 5.36 -20.50 -4.23
CA LEU A 900 4.82 -21.82 -3.96
C LEU A 900 4.24 -21.88 -2.55
N TRP A 901 2.92 -21.98 -2.45
CA TRP A 901 2.23 -22.27 -1.21
C TRP A 901 2.19 -23.78 -0.97
N ASP A 902 2.17 -24.17 0.29
CA ASP A 902 1.95 -25.56 0.73
C ASP A 902 0.51 -26.09 0.51
N ASN A 903 -0.35 -25.32 -0.16
CA ASN A 903 -1.58 -25.79 -0.80
C ASN A 903 -1.50 -25.88 -2.34
N GLY A 904 -0.29 -25.71 -2.90
CA GLY A 904 0.00 -25.83 -4.34
C GLY A 904 -0.20 -24.55 -5.17
N THR A 905 -0.70 -23.47 -4.58
CA THR A 905 -0.87 -22.17 -5.25
C THR A 905 0.50 -21.57 -5.63
N LYS A 906 0.58 -20.90 -6.78
CA LYS A 906 1.83 -20.30 -7.31
C LYS A 906 1.75 -18.78 -7.51
N GLU A 907 0.90 -18.14 -6.73
CA GLU A 907 0.65 -16.69 -6.75
C GLU A 907 1.06 -16.08 -5.40
N SER A 908 1.19 -14.75 -5.33
CA SER A 908 1.47 -14.05 -4.07
C SER A 908 0.30 -14.03 -3.09
N VAL A 909 -0.91 -14.36 -3.57
CA VAL A 909 -2.15 -14.38 -2.80
C VAL A 909 -2.74 -15.78 -2.83
N VAL A 910 -3.27 -16.22 -1.68
CA VAL A 910 -4.07 -17.44 -1.59
C VAL A 910 -5.36 -17.21 -0.83
N THR A 911 -6.47 -17.70 -1.38
CA THR A 911 -7.78 -17.66 -0.72
C THR A 911 -8.11 -19.02 -0.15
N ILE A 912 -8.35 -19.06 1.16
CA ILE A 912 -8.79 -20.21 1.93
C ILE A 912 -10.30 -20.07 2.12
N PRO A 913 -11.13 -20.90 1.48
CA PRO A 913 -12.59 -20.72 1.48
C PRO A 913 -13.24 -20.87 2.85
N ALA A 914 -12.72 -21.78 3.67
CA ALA A 914 -13.19 -22.02 5.03
C ALA A 914 -12.07 -22.72 5.80
N LEU A 915 -11.86 -22.33 7.06
CA LEU A 915 -10.88 -22.93 7.94
C LEU A 915 -11.57 -23.57 9.15
N MET A 916 -11.47 -24.89 9.30
CA MET A 916 -12.14 -25.64 10.37
C MET A 916 -11.24 -25.93 11.57
N GLU A 917 -9.92 -25.97 11.37
CA GLU A 917 -8.95 -26.26 12.43
C GLU A 917 -7.72 -25.35 12.30
N SER A 918 -7.11 -25.01 13.44
CA SER A 918 -5.87 -24.23 13.48
C SER A 918 -4.74 -24.91 12.70
N ARG A 919 -4.01 -24.16 11.86
CA ARG A 919 -2.88 -24.69 11.09
C ARG A 919 -1.93 -23.58 10.63
N THR A 920 -0.76 -23.99 10.15
CA THR A 920 0.22 -23.09 9.53
C THR A 920 0.14 -23.20 8.01
N TYR A 921 0.18 -22.06 7.32
CA TYR A 921 0.39 -21.97 5.88
C TYR A 921 1.78 -21.43 5.59
N ILE A 922 2.48 -22.06 4.66
CA ILE A 922 3.83 -21.66 4.24
C ILE A 922 3.78 -21.20 2.78
N CYS A 923 4.31 -20.01 2.53
CA CYS A 923 4.58 -19.50 1.19
C CYS A 923 6.09 -19.39 0.98
N GLN A 924 6.60 -20.00 -0.08
CA GLN A 924 8.00 -19.89 -0.48
C GLN A 924 8.12 -19.07 -1.76
N TYR A 925 9.02 -18.09 -1.77
CA TYR A 925 9.30 -17.21 -2.90
C TYR A 925 10.77 -17.37 -3.32
N ALA A 926 11.03 -17.66 -4.60
CA ALA A 926 12.40 -17.65 -5.13
C ALA A 926 12.67 -16.36 -5.90
N ASN A 927 13.67 -15.58 -5.46
CA ASN A 927 14.08 -14.38 -6.17
C ASN A 927 14.94 -14.73 -7.42
N GLN A 928 15.52 -13.72 -8.08
CA GLN A 928 16.21 -13.91 -9.36
C GLN A 928 17.51 -14.74 -9.28
N SER A 929 18.17 -14.74 -8.13
CA SER A 929 19.30 -15.64 -7.89
C SER A 929 18.81 -17.05 -7.56
N GLY A 930 17.51 -17.25 -7.30
CA GLY A 930 16.95 -18.51 -6.81
C GLY A 930 17.09 -18.69 -5.30
N ALA A 931 17.53 -17.65 -4.57
CA ALA A 931 17.45 -17.65 -3.11
C ALA A 931 15.98 -17.65 -2.69
N VAL A 932 15.64 -18.51 -1.73
CA VAL A 932 14.26 -18.77 -1.32
C VAL A 932 13.98 -18.06 0.01
N SER A 933 12.95 -17.22 -0.01
CA SER A 933 12.33 -16.64 1.19
C SER A 933 11.11 -17.45 1.60
N GLU A 934 10.80 -17.45 2.89
CA GLU A 934 9.63 -18.14 3.44
C GLU A 934 8.81 -17.20 4.32
N SER A 935 7.48 -17.15 4.08
CA SER A 935 6.49 -16.56 4.98
C SER A 935 5.67 -17.66 5.64
N ARG A 936 5.52 -17.59 6.96
CA ARG A 936 4.81 -18.59 7.77
C ARG A 936 3.60 -17.96 8.45
N PHE A 937 2.40 -18.34 8.02
CA PHE A 937 1.14 -17.83 8.57
C PHE A 937 0.56 -18.80 9.59
N VAL A 938 0.38 -18.37 10.84
CA VAL A 938 -0.23 -19.16 11.91
C VAL A 938 -1.69 -18.74 12.05
N LEU A 939 -2.61 -19.60 11.63
CA LEU A 939 -4.05 -19.36 11.74
C LEU A 939 -4.63 -20.20 12.88
N ASN A 940 -5.15 -19.52 13.88
CA ASN A 940 -5.84 -20.13 15.02
C ASN A 940 -7.35 -20.13 14.77
N VAL A 941 -8.04 -21.24 15.05
CA VAL A 941 -9.49 -21.36 14.88
C VAL A 941 -10.18 -21.50 16.23
N VAL A 942 -11.26 -20.75 16.43
CA VAL A 942 -12.15 -20.88 17.58
C VAL A 942 -13.58 -21.27 17.14
N PRO A 943 -14.29 -22.11 17.90
CA PRO A 943 -15.65 -22.56 17.52
C PRO A 943 -16.73 -21.51 17.73
N ALA A 944 -16.49 -20.51 18.59
CA ALA A 944 -17.36 -19.35 18.75
C ALA A 944 -16.55 -18.12 19.21
N GLN A 945 -17.13 -16.94 19.00
CA GLN A 945 -16.56 -15.66 19.42
C GLN A 945 -17.57 -14.86 20.25
N GLN A 946 -17.07 -14.11 21.23
CA GLN A 946 -17.91 -13.31 22.12
C GLN A 946 -17.97 -11.86 21.64
N THR A 947 -19.18 -11.31 21.64
CA THR A 947 -19.40 -9.87 21.40
C THR A 947 -20.28 -9.25 22.47
N VAL A 948 -19.94 -8.03 22.88
CA VAL A 948 -20.75 -7.19 23.76
C VAL A 948 -21.10 -5.91 23.02
N ASN A 949 -22.40 -5.59 22.92
CA ASN A 949 -22.91 -4.44 22.17
C ASN A 949 -22.33 -4.35 20.75
N SER A 950 -22.29 -5.50 20.05
CA SER A 950 -21.72 -5.67 18.71
C SER A 950 -20.20 -5.49 18.56
N LYS A 951 -19.43 -5.36 19.66
CA LYS A 951 -17.96 -5.32 19.64
C LYS A 951 -17.40 -6.67 20.07
N LEU A 952 -16.36 -7.17 19.40
CA LEU A 952 -15.64 -8.39 19.77
C LEU A 952 -14.98 -8.22 21.14
N ALA A 953 -15.59 -8.82 22.15
CA ALA A 953 -15.19 -8.71 23.55
C ALA A 953 -15.91 -9.77 24.38
N ASN A 954 -15.23 -10.26 25.39
CA ASN A 954 -15.81 -11.07 26.47
C ASN A 954 -16.04 -10.25 27.75
N GLU A 955 -15.66 -8.96 27.77
CA GLU A 955 -15.89 -8.06 28.89
C GLU A 955 -16.25 -6.64 28.43
N ALA A 956 -17.00 -5.90 29.26
CA ALA A 956 -17.29 -4.49 29.02
C ALA A 956 -17.55 -3.74 30.33
N THR A 957 -17.10 -2.49 30.40
CA THR A 957 -17.47 -1.55 31.47
C THR A 957 -18.54 -0.60 30.96
N LEU A 958 -19.70 -0.55 31.62
CA LEU A 958 -20.88 0.21 31.21
C LEU A 958 -21.39 1.10 32.35
N LEU A 959 -22.13 2.15 32.01
CA LEU A 959 -22.75 3.01 33.02
C LEU A 959 -23.85 2.24 33.80
N PRO A 960 -24.09 2.58 35.08
CA PRO A 960 -25.23 2.00 35.79
C PRO A 960 -26.54 2.31 35.05
N GLY A 961 -27.41 1.32 34.92
CA GLY A 961 -28.66 1.39 34.18
C GLY A 961 -28.54 1.07 32.68
N SER A 962 -27.33 0.92 32.13
CA SER A 962 -27.12 0.59 30.71
C SER A 962 -27.73 -0.74 30.30
N ARG A 963 -28.26 -0.80 29.07
CA ARG A 963 -28.61 -2.06 28.38
C ARG A 963 -27.33 -2.66 27.79
N ALA A 964 -27.10 -3.95 28.03
CA ALA A 964 -26.03 -4.71 27.38
C ALA A 964 -26.63 -5.84 26.52
N GLU A 965 -26.18 -5.94 25.27
CA GLU A 965 -26.50 -7.03 24.38
C GLU A 965 -25.28 -7.93 24.23
N LEU A 966 -25.38 -9.12 24.78
CA LEU A 966 -24.36 -10.16 24.69
C LEU A 966 -24.71 -11.05 23.51
N LYS A 967 -23.71 -11.35 22.68
CA LYS A 967 -23.91 -12.27 21.57
C LYS A 967 -22.74 -13.23 21.46
N LEU A 968 -23.05 -14.52 21.46
CA LEU A 968 -22.12 -15.57 21.08
C LEU A 968 -22.25 -15.78 19.56
N VAL A 969 -21.20 -15.38 18.84
CA VAL A 969 -21.10 -15.51 17.38
C VAL A 969 -20.59 -16.91 17.07
N VAL A 970 -21.43 -17.70 16.41
CA VAL A 970 -21.12 -19.05 15.94
C VAL A 970 -21.07 -19.07 14.40
N PRO A 971 -20.47 -20.10 13.78
CA PRO A 971 -20.38 -20.19 12.32
C PRO A 971 -21.76 -20.14 11.66
N SER A 972 -21.86 -19.65 10.42
CA SER A 972 -23.16 -19.47 9.75
C SER A 972 -23.93 -20.76 9.46
N PHE A 973 -23.24 -21.91 9.44
CA PHE A 973 -23.85 -23.23 9.33
C PHE A 973 -24.35 -23.77 10.68
N ALA A 974 -23.90 -23.20 11.80
CA ALA A 974 -24.30 -23.63 13.13
C ALA A 974 -25.74 -23.21 13.44
N ASN A 975 -26.46 -24.07 14.16
CA ASN A 975 -27.77 -23.75 14.68
C ASN A 975 -27.62 -22.92 15.96
N THR A 976 -28.07 -21.66 15.93
CA THR A 976 -27.98 -20.77 17.10
C THR A 976 -28.84 -21.24 18.27
N ALA A 977 -29.82 -22.12 18.05
CA ALA A 977 -30.63 -22.71 19.12
C ALA A 977 -29.83 -23.67 20.02
N ASP A 978 -28.65 -24.14 19.57
CA ASP A 978 -27.77 -25.01 20.36
C ASP A 978 -27.02 -24.24 21.46
N ILE A 979 -27.09 -22.90 21.42
CA ILE A 979 -26.50 -22.02 22.43
C ILE A 979 -27.47 -21.95 23.62
N THR A 980 -26.97 -22.27 24.80
CA THR A 980 -27.72 -22.19 26.07
C THR A 980 -27.07 -21.14 26.98
N TRP A 981 -27.89 -20.27 27.56
CA TRP A 981 -27.43 -19.27 28.53
C TRP A 981 -27.72 -19.74 29.95
N ASP A 982 -26.92 -19.28 30.92
CA ASP A 982 -27.09 -19.58 32.35
C ASP A 982 -28.47 -19.18 32.93
N ASN A 983 -29.11 -18.18 32.34
CA ASN A 983 -30.49 -17.78 32.66
C ASN A 983 -31.57 -18.72 32.08
N GLY A 984 -31.17 -19.81 31.41
CA GLY A 984 -32.06 -20.82 30.83
C GLY A 984 -32.63 -20.46 29.46
N THR A 985 -32.25 -19.33 28.86
CA THR A 985 -32.66 -18.99 27.49
C THR A 985 -31.76 -19.66 26.45
N THR A 986 -32.27 -19.81 25.22
CA THR A 986 -31.54 -20.36 24.08
C THR A 986 -31.47 -19.34 22.96
N GLY A 987 -30.41 -19.41 22.15
CA GLY A 987 -30.22 -18.51 21.00
C GLY A 987 -28.91 -17.71 21.07
N ALA A 988 -28.55 -17.04 19.98
CA ALA A 988 -27.26 -16.34 19.89
C ALA A 988 -27.12 -15.09 20.76
N ILE A 989 -28.23 -14.51 21.23
CA ILE A 989 -28.25 -13.22 21.93
C ILE A 989 -28.86 -13.38 23.32
N CYS A 990 -28.20 -12.79 24.32
CA CYS A 990 -28.74 -12.55 25.65
C CYS A 990 -28.69 -11.06 25.96
N VAL A 991 -29.80 -10.49 26.43
CA VAL A 991 -29.89 -9.06 26.75
C VAL A 991 -29.93 -8.90 28.26
N VAL A 992 -29.01 -8.09 28.78
CA VAL A 992 -29.08 -7.54 30.14
C VAL A 992 -29.75 -6.17 30.02
N PRO A 993 -31.04 -6.04 30.40
CA PRO A 993 -31.84 -4.86 30.09
C PRO A 993 -31.40 -3.61 30.87
N SER A 994 -30.85 -3.79 32.07
CA SER A 994 -30.37 -2.71 32.93
C SER A 994 -29.30 -3.25 33.87
N LEU A 995 -28.05 -2.79 33.71
CA LEU A 995 -26.90 -3.23 34.50
C LEU A 995 -26.74 -2.34 35.74
N MET A 996 -26.96 -2.87 36.95
CA MET A 996 -26.87 -2.10 38.21
C MET A 996 -25.71 -2.53 39.11
N GLU A 997 -25.21 -3.75 38.92
CA GLU A 997 -24.03 -4.31 39.58
C GLU A 997 -23.21 -5.14 38.58
N ASP A 998 -21.94 -5.41 38.93
CA ASP A 998 -21.08 -6.28 38.12
C ASP A 998 -21.76 -7.64 37.90
N THR A 999 -21.91 -8.03 36.64
CA THR A 999 -22.70 -9.19 36.25
C THR A 999 -21.87 -10.10 35.35
N GLN A 1000 -21.78 -11.38 35.71
CA GLN A 1000 -21.26 -12.43 34.85
C GLN A 1000 -22.43 -13.16 34.18
N VAL A 1001 -22.34 -13.36 32.86
CA VAL A 1001 -23.30 -14.15 32.10
C VAL A 1001 -22.54 -15.17 31.28
N THR A 1002 -22.96 -16.43 31.28
CA THR A 1002 -22.27 -17.51 30.55
C THR A 1002 -23.16 -18.14 29.49
N ALA A 1003 -22.62 -18.29 28.28
CA ALA A 1003 -23.21 -19.08 27.21
C ALA A 1003 -22.47 -20.42 27.08
N THR A 1004 -23.18 -21.50 26.74
CA THR A 1004 -22.59 -22.81 26.42
C THR A 1004 -22.91 -23.18 24.98
N TYR A 1005 -21.88 -23.57 24.22
CA TYR A 1005 -21.99 -24.03 22.84
C TYR A 1005 -20.98 -25.15 22.58
N GLN A 1006 -21.42 -26.26 21.98
CA GLN A 1006 -20.61 -27.48 21.77
C GLN A 1006 -19.89 -27.98 23.04
N GLY A 1007 -20.51 -27.81 24.23
CA GLY A 1007 -19.92 -28.20 25.51
C GLY A 1007 -18.82 -27.26 26.03
N VAL A 1008 -18.53 -26.16 25.35
CA VAL A 1008 -17.60 -25.11 25.80
C VAL A 1008 -18.40 -23.96 26.42
N ALA A 1009 -17.96 -23.49 27.59
CA ALA A 1009 -18.54 -22.34 28.29
C ALA A 1009 -17.82 -21.04 27.92
N TYR A 1010 -18.58 -19.99 27.62
CA TYR A 1010 -18.14 -18.66 27.22
C TYR A 1010 -18.69 -17.63 28.20
N SER A 1011 -17.84 -17.12 29.08
CA SER A 1011 -18.25 -16.14 30.11
C SER A 1011 -18.07 -14.70 29.63
N PHE A 1012 -19.11 -13.91 29.82
CA PHE A 1012 -19.18 -12.48 29.59
C PHE A 1012 -19.12 -11.76 30.94
N MET A 1013 -18.19 -10.82 31.09
CA MET A 1013 -18.06 -9.99 32.30
C MET A 1013 -18.52 -8.56 32.03
N LEU A 1014 -19.58 -8.13 32.70
CA LEU A 1014 -20.07 -6.76 32.63
C LEU A 1014 -19.76 -6.03 33.92
N HIS A 1015 -18.96 -4.97 33.84
CA HIS A 1015 -18.61 -4.12 34.97
C HIS A 1015 -19.46 -2.85 35.00
N VAL A 1016 -19.87 -2.44 36.19
CA VAL A 1016 -20.56 -1.17 36.42
C VAL A 1016 -19.56 -0.07 36.72
N MET A 1017 -19.52 0.90 35.83
CA MET A 1017 -18.67 2.09 35.97
C MET A 1017 -19.00 2.82 37.28
N GLY A 1018 -17.97 3.13 38.07
CA GLY A 1018 -18.11 3.81 39.36
C GLY A 1018 -18.76 2.97 40.48
N GLY A 1019 -18.93 1.65 40.30
CA GLY A 1019 -19.47 0.75 41.33
C GLY A 1019 -20.94 1.03 41.71
N GLY A 1020 -21.70 1.67 40.83
CA GLY A 1020 -23.11 2.02 41.05
C GLY A 1020 -23.35 3.31 41.85
N ALA A 1021 -22.30 4.04 42.22
CA ALA A 1021 -22.39 5.30 42.93
C ALA A 1021 -22.46 6.50 41.97
N TYR A 1022 -23.35 7.45 42.27
CA TYR A 1022 -23.53 8.67 41.49
C TYR A 1022 -22.89 9.90 42.17
N PRO A 1023 -22.35 10.87 41.42
CA PRO A 1023 -22.21 10.89 39.96
C PRO A 1023 -21.08 9.98 39.45
N VAL A 1024 -21.25 9.39 38.27
CA VAL A 1024 -20.25 8.55 37.61
C VAL A 1024 -19.41 9.40 36.64
N ASP A 1025 -18.09 9.28 36.71
CA ASP A 1025 -17.20 9.83 35.68
C ASP A 1025 -17.26 8.97 34.42
N ALA A 1026 -17.82 9.53 33.36
CA ALA A 1026 -18.04 8.89 32.07
C ALA A 1026 -17.12 9.46 30.99
N THR A 1027 -16.05 10.17 31.38
CA THR A 1027 -15.14 10.87 30.45
C THR A 1027 -14.49 9.93 29.45
N SER A 1028 -14.22 8.67 29.82
CA SER A 1028 -13.65 7.65 28.92
C SER A 1028 -14.56 7.28 27.73
N LEU A 1029 -15.83 7.72 27.74
CA LEU A 1029 -16.74 7.55 26.60
C LEU A 1029 -16.52 8.62 25.51
N ILE A 1030 -15.77 9.68 25.80
CA ILE A 1030 -15.34 10.69 24.85
C ILE A 1030 -14.03 10.20 24.20
N VAL A 1031 -13.94 10.23 22.87
CA VAL A 1031 -12.69 9.92 22.17
C VAL A 1031 -11.80 11.16 22.15
N ASN A 1032 -10.53 11.01 22.54
CA ASN A 1032 -9.53 12.08 22.61
C ASN A 1032 -10.01 13.33 23.39
N PRO A 1033 -10.45 13.19 24.66
CA PRO A 1033 -11.02 14.29 25.44
C PRO A 1033 -9.99 15.35 25.86
N ASP A 1034 -8.70 14.99 25.88
CA ASP A 1034 -7.55 15.79 26.32
C ASP A 1034 -6.58 16.15 25.17
N PHE A 1035 -6.91 15.77 23.93
CA PHE A 1035 -6.12 16.08 22.73
C PHE A 1035 -4.64 15.70 22.85
N ALA A 1036 -4.33 14.56 23.48
CA ALA A 1036 -2.98 14.04 23.62
C ALA A 1036 -2.36 13.57 22.28
N THR A 1037 -3.19 13.27 21.27
CA THR A 1037 -2.73 12.99 19.89
C THR A 1037 -2.56 14.29 19.10
N VAL A 1038 -1.67 14.30 18.10
CA VAL A 1038 -1.36 15.49 17.28
C VAL A 1038 -2.43 15.85 16.22
N ASP A 1039 -3.63 15.29 16.34
CA ASP A 1039 -4.72 15.42 15.37
C ASP A 1039 -6.12 15.31 16.04
N GLY A 1040 -7.15 15.86 15.39
CA GLY A 1040 -8.54 15.86 15.88
C GLY A 1040 -9.25 14.51 15.76
N THR A 1041 -8.56 13.38 15.95
CA THR A 1041 -9.14 12.04 15.79
C THR A 1041 -10.42 11.87 16.62
N GLY A 1042 -11.47 11.34 16.00
CA GLY A 1042 -12.74 11.05 16.69
C GLY A 1042 -13.71 12.23 16.77
N TRP A 1043 -13.35 13.40 16.23
CA TRP A 1043 -14.20 14.59 16.21
C TRP A 1043 -14.58 14.99 14.78
N THR A 1044 -15.81 15.46 14.61
CA THR A 1044 -16.33 16.03 13.36
C THR A 1044 -16.11 17.54 13.38
N ILE A 1045 -15.57 18.08 12.29
CA ILE A 1045 -15.36 19.51 12.13
C ILE A 1045 -16.19 20.01 10.94
N ALA A 1046 -17.03 21.01 11.15
CA ALA A 1046 -17.87 21.65 10.14
C ALA A 1046 -17.77 23.18 10.22
N GLY A 1047 -18.12 23.86 9.12
CA GLY A 1047 -18.00 25.32 8.97
C GLY A 1047 -16.78 25.73 8.14
N THR A 1048 -16.40 27.00 8.22
CA THR A 1048 -15.22 27.55 7.53
C THR A 1048 -14.22 28.04 8.55
N TRP A 1049 -12.94 27.71 8.39
CA TRP A 1049 -11.87 28.20 9.28
C TRP A 1049 -10.60 28.54 8.49
N GLY A 1050 -9.77 29.41 9.07
CA GLY A 1050 -8.48 29.79 8.49
C GLY A 1050 -7.37 28.82 8.85
N ASN A 1051 -6.93 28.86 10.12
CA ASN A 1051 -5.84 28.04 10.64
C ASN A 1051 -6.29 27.23 11.86
N GLN A 1052 -5.69 26.05 12.05
CA GLN A 1052 -5.91 25.19 13.22
C GLN A 1052 -4.59 24.63 13.73
N ARG A 1053 -4.50 24.35 15.04
CA ARG A 1053 -3.33 23.75 15.69
C ARG A 1053 -3.78 22.73 16.74
N PHE A 1054 -3.10 21.58 16.78
CA PHE A 1054 -3.31 20.50 17.76
C PHE A 1054 -1.98 20.22 18.46
N ASN A 1055 -1.93 20.42 19.77
CA ASN A 1055 -0.72 20.15 20.56
C ASN A 1055 -1.08 20.13 22.06
N GLY A 1056 -1.77 19.09 22.54
CA GLY A 1056 -2.24 19.00 23.93
C GLY A 1056 -3.38 19.97 24.30
N ALA A 1057 -3.96 20.62 23.29
CA ALA A 1057 -5.16 21.45 23.29
C ALA A 1057 -5.48 21.75 21.81
N VAL A 1058 -6.66 22.30 21.53
CA VAL A 1058 -7.06 22.71 20.17
C VAL A 1058 -7.14 24.22 20.08
N GLU A 1059 -6.60 24.75 18.99
CA GLU A 1059 -6.72 26.16 18.61
C GLU A 1059 -7.31 26.32 17.21
N VAL A 1060 -8.21 27.28 17.05
CA VAL A 1060 -8.78 27.66 15.75
C VAL A 1060 -8.85 29.18 15.58
N TRP A 1061 -8.48 29.65 14.38
CA TRP A 1061 -8.49 31.07 13.98
C TRP A 1061 -9.39 31.31 12.76
N HIS A 1062 -9.99 32.50 12.71
CA HIS A 1062 -10.79 33.00 11.59
C HIS A 1062 -11.98 32.10 11.22
N SER A 1063 -12.72 31.64 12.23
CA SER A 1063 -13.72 30.57 12.08
C SER A 1063 -15.16 31.07 11.94
N VAL A 1064 -15.81 30.87 10.79
CA VAL A 1064 -17.23 31.21 10.55
C VAL A 1064 -18.11 29.97 10.68
N ASN A 1065 -19.17 30.05 11.49
CA ASN A 1065 -20.14 28.95 11.71
C ASN A 1065 -19.45 27.63 12.07
N PHE A 1066 -18.39 27.72 12.87
CA PHE A 1066 -17.55 26.58 13.22
C PHE A 1066 -18.23 25.67 14.23
N ASP A 1067 -18.15 24.37 13.99
CA ASP A 1067 -18.72 23.33 14.84
C ASP A 1067 -17.72 22.16 14.95
N PHE A 1068 -17.19 21.94 16.16
CA PHE A 1068 -16.30 20.84 16.49
C PHE A 1068 -16.99 19.91 17.48
N SER A 1069 -17.42 18.74 17.01
CA SER A 1069 -18.37 17.93 17.77
C SER A 1069 -18.14 16.43 17.67
N GLN A 1070 -18.64 15.73 18.69
CA GLN A 1070 -18.63 14.28 18.79
C GLN A 1070 -20.00 13.81 19.28
N THR A 1071 -20.50 12.73 18.69
CA THR A 1071 -21.75 12.09 19.10
C THR A 1071 -21.46 10.78 19.81
N ILE A 1072 -21.90 10.69 21.05
CA ILE A 1072 -21.79 9.52 21.92
C ILE A 1072 -23.13 8.78 21.89
N ALA A 1073 -23.11 7.48 21.59
CA ALA A 1073 -24.31 6.64 21.48
C ALA A 1073 -24.30 5.51 22.52
N GLY A 1074 -25.47 4.92 22.78
CA GLY A 1074 -25.63 3.81 23.73
C GLY A 1074 -25.66 4.24 25.20
N LEU A 1075 -25.92 5.52 25.46
CA LEU A 1075 -26.00 6.06 26.82
C LEU A 1075 -27.33 5.66 27.49
N PRO A 1076 -27.35 5.34 28.79
CA PRO A 1076 -28.60 5.23 29.54
C PRO A 1076 -29.26 6.61 29.69
N ASP A 1077 -30.60 6.61 29.76
CA ASP A 1077 -31.36 7.84 29.98
C ASP A 1077 -31.06 8.43 31.36
N GLY A 1078 -31.02 9.76 31.44
CA GLY A 1078 -30.78 10.49 32.68
C GLY A 1078 -29.98 11.77 32.47
N GLU A 1079 -29.53 12.34 33.58
CA GLU A 1079 -28.91 13.66 33.57
C GLU A 1079 -27.39 13.56 33.37
N TYR A 1080 -26.87 14.28 32.37
CA TYR A 1080 -25.44 14.33 32.06
C TYR A 1080 -24.94 15.76 32.15
N THR A 1081 -23.76 15.91 32.75
CA THR A 1081 -23.00 17.16 32.73
C THR A 1081 -21.78 16.98 31.84
N VAL A 1082 -21.68 17.81 30.80
CA VAL A 1082 -20.50 17.94 29.95
C VAL A 1082 -19.75 19.18 30.41
N SER A 1083 -18.43 19.10 30.52
CA SER A 1083 -17.60 20.25 30.78
C SER A 1083 -16.35 20.28 29.89
N CYS A 1084 -15.80 21.46 29.68
CA CYS A 1084 -14.60 21.68 28.86
C CYS A 1084 -13.96 23.01 29.28
N GLN A 1085 -12.64 23.11 29.19
CA GLN A 1085 -11.94 24.38 29.34
C GLN A 1085 -11.99 25.11 28.00
N LEU A 1086 -12.49 26.35 27.97
CA LEU A 1086 -12.62 27.13 26.74
C LEU A 1086 -12.29 28.60 27.03
N VAL A 1087 -11.33 29.16 26.31
CA VAL A 1087 -10.96 30.58 26.36
C VAL A 1087 -11.12 31.24 25.00
N ASN A 1088 -11.46 32.53 25.03
CA ASN A 1088 -11.54 33.37 23.84
C ASN A 1088 -10.37 34.35 23.77
N GLY A 1089 -9.66 34.34 22.66
CA GLY A 1089 -8.53 35.21 22.42
C GLY A 1089 -8.93 36.57 21.87
N GLU A 1090 -9.14 36.63 20.55
CA GLU A 1090 -9.57 37.82 19.81
C GLU A 1090 -10.92 37.57 19.13
N GLY A 1091 -11.70 38.64 18.92
CA GLY A 1091 -13.07 38.55 18.36
C GLY A 1091 -14.18 38.54 19.41
N PRO A 1092 -15.46 38.43 19.00
CA PRO A 1092 -16.59 38.43 19.91
C PRO A 1092 -16.60 37.17 20.80
N ASN A 1093 -16.93 37.34 22.10
CA ASN A 1093 -17.04 36.26 23.09
C ASN A 1093 -18.31 35.41 22.88
N THR A 1094 -18.41 34.76 21.73
CA THR A 1094 -19.61 34.02 21.32
C THR A 1094 -19.40 32.52 21.19
N GLY A 1095 -18.14 32.07 21.22
CA GLY A 1095 -17.77 30.67 21.29
C GLY A 1095 -18.44 30.00 22.49
N CYS A 1096 -18.96 28.79 22.31
CA CYS A 1096 -19.69 28.11 23.37
C CYS A 1096 -19.39 26.62 23.39
N LEU A 1097 -19.38 26.05 24.61
CA LEU A 1097 -19.58 24.62 24.82
C LEU A 1097 -21.06 24.33 24.61
N TYR A 1098 -21.38 23.27 23.89
CA TYR A 1098 -22.75 22.81 23.75
C TYR A 1098 -22.89 21.31 23.95
N ALA A 1099 -24.11 20.92 24.32
CA ALA A 1099 -24.53 19.54 24.36
C ALA A 1099 -25.98 19.42 23.90
N SER A 1100 -26.27 18.41 23.08
CA SER A 1100 -27.54 18.24 22.38
C SER A 1100 -28.04 16.81 22.43
N CYS A 1101 -29.34 16.65 22.66
CA CYS A 1101 -30.05 15.38 22.63
C CYS A 1101 -31.42 15.58 21.98
N GLY A 1102 -31.69 14.88 20.87
CA GLY A 1102 -32.90 15.09 20.08
C GLY A 1102 -33.06 16.56 19.65
N ASN A 1103 -34.17 17.19 20.04
CA ASN A 1103 -34.46 18.60 19.74
C ASN A 1103 -33.98 19.57 20.84
N GLU A 1104 -33.40 19.08 21.93
CA GLU A 1104 -32.90 19.91 23.02
C GLU A 1104 -31.39 20.17 22.87
N THR A 1105 -30.99 21.44 22.89
CA THR A 1105 -29.59 21.87 22.93
C THR A 1105 -29.37 22.82 24.10
N LYS A 1106 -28.35 22.58 24.91
CA LYS A 1106 -27.87 23.49 25.96
C LYS A 1106 -26.51 24.04 25.55
N THR A 1107 -26.28 25.32 25.86
CA THR A 1107 -25.02 26.00 25.58
C THR A 1107 -24.51 26.72 26.81
N ALA A 1108 -23.18 26.78 26.96
CA ALA A 1108 -22.47 27.62 27.90
C ALA A 1108 -21.47 28.47 27.10
N VAL A 1109 -21.70 29.78 27.08
CA VAL A 1109 -20.88 30.72 26.31
C VAL A 1109 -19.58 31.00 27.07
N VAL A 1110 -18.48 31.08 26.33
CA VAL A 1110 -17.16 31.46 26.83
C VAL A 1110 -17.19 32.83 27.49
N ARG A 1111 -16.61 32.92 28.69
CA ARG A 1111 -16.50 34.18 29.44
C ARG A 1111 -15.07 34.61 29.66
N GLN A 1112 -14.15 33.65 29.68
CA GLN A 1112 -12.74 33.91 29.92
C GLN A 1112 -12.08 34.42 28.63
N SER A 1113 -11.58 35.65 28.69
CA SER A 1113 -10.75 36.19 27.62
C SER A 1113 -9.26 35.98 27.93
N CYS A 1114 -8.48 35.68 26.89
CA CYS A 1114 -7.03 35.57 26.91
C CYS A 1114 -6.37 36.47 25.84
N SER A 1115 -7.05 37.55 25.41
CA SER A 1115 -6.53 38.52 24.46
C SER A 1115 -5.11 39.00 24.84
N GLY A 1116 -4.17 38.91 23.90
CA GLY A 1116 -2.75 39.24 24.13
C GLY A 1116 -1.88 38.09 24.68
N SER A 1117 -2.41 36.88 24.79
CA SER A 1117 -1.64 35.64 25.06
C SER A 1117 -1.41 34.85 23.75
N ASP A 1118 -0.51 33.87 23.79
CA ASP A 1118 -0.40 32.83 22.75
C ASP A 1118 -1.03 31.49 23.19
N PHE A 1119 -1.16 30.57 22.22
CA PHE A 1119 -1.71 29.22 22.42
C PHE A 1119 -0.95 28.38 23.42
N ASP A 1120 0.38 28.30 23.29
CA ASP A 1120 1.21 27.43 24.13
C ASP A 1120 1.08 27.83 25.61
N THR A 1121 1.02 29.14 25.90
CA THR A 1121 0.76 29.68 27.24
C THR A 1121 -0.62 29.31 27.77
N GLN A 1122 -1.66 29.34 26.93
CA GLN A 1122 -3.02 28.99 27.36
C GLN A 1122 -3.18 27.49 27.60
N ARG A 1123 -2.61 26.65 26.71
CA ARG A 1123 -2.53 25.21 26.93
C ARG A 1123 -1.84 24.89 28.25
N ASP A 1124 -0.66 25.45 28.49
CA ASP A 1124 0.11 25.14 29.70
C ASP A 1124 -0.66 25.56 30.98
N LYS A 1125 -1.41 26.67 30.91
CA LYS A 1125 -2.31 27.08 32.00
C LYS A 1125 -3.49 26.14 32.19
N MET A 1126 -4.12 25.68 31.10
CA MET A 1126 -5.23 24.72 31.15
C MET A 1126 -4.76 23.39 31.75
N ALA A 1127 -3.61 22.89 31.31
CA ALA A 1127 -3.00 21.68 31.82
C ALA A 1127 -2.60 21.79 33.30
N ALA A 1128 -2.12 22.96 33.75
CA ALA A 1128 -1.76 23.19 35.15
C ALA A 1128 -2.96 23.37 36.09
N HIS A 1129 -4.13 23.78 35.56
CA HIS A 1129 -5.29 24.16 36.35
C HIS A 1129 -6.61 23.68 35.71
N ALA A 1130 -7.10 22.51 36.14
CA ALA A 1130 -8.30 21.88 35.58
C ALA A 1130 -9.58 22.75 35.60
N ASP A 1131 -9.69 23.69 36.55
CA ASP A 1131 -10.85 24.60 36.69
C ASP A 1131 -10.72 25.90 35.88
N TYR A 1132 -9.55 26.18 35.28
CA TYR A 1132 -9.34 27.40 34.51
C TYR A 1132 -10.25 27.42 33.28
N ALA A 1133 -11.06 28.48 33.16
CA ALA A 1133 -12.01 28.69 32.06
C ALA A 1133 -13.00 27.53 31.83
N ARG A 1134 -13.27 26.73 32.87
CA ARG A 1134 -14.16 25.57 32.81
C ARG A 1134 -15.60 26.01 32.56
N LEU A 1135 -16.16 25.57 31.44
CA LEU A 1135 -17.58 25.67 31.13
C LEU A 1135 -18.26 24.35 31.40
N SER A 1136 -19.56 24.38 31.73
CA SER A 1136 -20.35 23.16 31.92
C SER A 1136 -21.77 23.35 31.44
N VAL A 1137 -22.31 22.33 30.79
CA VAL A 1137 -23.71 22.24 30.38
C VAL A 1137 -24.31 20.95 30.94
N THR A 1138 -25.53 21.03 31.46
CA THR A 1138 -26.26 19.87 31.98
C THR A 1138 -27.57 19.72 31.23
N LEU A 1139 -27.87 18.50 30.78
CA LEU A 1139 -29.12 18.15 30.11
C LEU A 1139 -29.53 16.71 30.43
N ASN A 1140 -30.80 16.40 30.17
CA ASN A 1140 -31.26 15.01 30.19
C ASN A 1140 -31.05 14.39 28.81
N VAL A 1141 -30.40 13.23 28.79
CA VAL A 1141 -30.30 12.38 27.60
C VAL A 1141 -31.50 11.45 27.59
N SER A 1142 -32.15 11.37 26.43
CA SER A 1142 -33.26 10.46 26.14
C SER A 1142 -33.04 9.82 24.76
N GLY A 1143 -33.29 8.52 24.64
CA GLY A 1143 -33.02 7.80 23.38
C GLY A 1143 -31.53 7.52 23.15
N GLY A 1144 -30.73 7.59 24.22
CA GLY A 1144 -29.37 7.07 24.30
C GLY A 1144 -28.31 7.69 23.40
N THR A 1145 -28.53 8.92 22.90
CA THR A 1145 -27.54 9.65 22.09
C THR A 1145 -27.31 11.04 22.65
N LEU A 1146 -26.04 11.44 22.77
CA LEU A 1146 -25.61 12.75 23.23
C LEU A 1146 -24.55 13.31 22.28
N THR A 1147 -24.81 14.45 21.65
CA THR A 1147 -23.80 15.20 20.88
C THR A 1147 -23.21 16.30 21.75
N ILE A 1148 -21.89 16.39 21.80
CA ILE A 1148 -21.15 17.42 22.55
C ILE A 1148 -20.20 18.16 21.61
N GLY A 1149 -19.87 19.42 21.91
CA GLY A 1149 -18.89 20.13 21.10
C GLY A 1149 -18.63 21.57 21.50
N VAL A 1150 -17.70 22.20 20.79
CA VAL A 1150 -17.47 23.65 20.81
C VAL A 1150 -18.01 24.24 19.50
N LYS A 1151 -18.70 25.38 19.60
CA LYS A 1151 -19.30 26.08 18.46
C LYS A 1151 -19.08 27.58 18.51
N GLU A 1152 -18.78 28.19 17.36
CA GLU A 1152 -18.73 29.65 17.17
C GLU A 1152 -19.80 30.10 16.16
N PRO A 1153 -20.90 30.71 16.62
CA PRO A 1153 -22.05 31.03 15.77
C PRO A 1153 -21.97 32.37 15.01
N SER A 1154 -20.97 33.24 15.21
CA SER A 1154 -21.13 34.67 14.88
C SER A 1154 -19.98 35.45 14.21
N SER A 1155 -18.78 34.94 13.93
CA SER A 1155 -17.75 35.82 13.32
C SER A 1155 -16.57 35.13 12.63
N GLY A 1156 -16.06 35.70 11.54
CA GLY A 1156 -14.87 35.22 10.81
C GLY A 1156 -13.51 35.66 11.35
N ASN A 1157 -13.44 36.33 12.50
CA ASN A 1157 -12.18 36.79 13.12
C ASN A 1157 -11.96 36.22 14.54
N THR A 1158 -12.73 35.21 14.96
CA THR A 1158 -12.64 34.67 16.32
C THR A 1158 -11.44 33.73 16.48
N TRP A 1159 -10.75 33.82 17.62
CA TRP A 1159 -9.70 32.90 18.07
C TRP A 1159 -10.13 32.16 19.34
N LEU A 1160 -10.26 30.83 19.27
CA LEU A 1160 -10.66 29.98 20.40
C LEU A 1160 -9.57 28.95 20.73
N VAL A 1161 -9.39 28.71 22.03
CA VAL A 1161 -8.55 27.60 22.54
C VAL A 1161 -9.37 26.79 23.52
N TRP A 1162 -9.38 25.47 23.37
CA TRP A 1162 -10.08 24.57 24.29
C TRP A 1162 -9.36 23.25 24.53
N ASP A 1163 -9.68 22.64 25.66
CA ASP A 1163 -9.08 21.39 26.11
C ASP A 1163 -9.97 20.70 27.17
N ASN A 1164 -9.61 19.46 27.52
CA ASN A 1164 -10.03 18.74 28.72
C ASN A 1164 -11.55 18.62 28.85
N PHE A 1165 -12.16 17.99 27.85
CA PHE A 1165 -13.55 17.59 27.91
C PHE A 1165 -13.75 16.55 29.00
N THR A 1166 -14.80 16.70 29.81
CA THR A 1166 -15.25 15.64 30.72
C THR A 1166 -16.74 15.43 30.63
N LEU A 1167 -17.16 14.21 30.97
CA LEU A 1167 -18.54 13.79 31.00
C LEU A 1167 -18.85 13.17 32.35
N ALA A 1168 -19.89 13.65 33.03
CA ALA A 1168 -20.37 13.07 34.27
C ALA A 1168 -21.83 12.64 34.10
N TYR A 1169 -22.12 11.37 34.38
CA TYR A 1169 -23.47 10.86 34.47
C TYR A 1169 -23.98 11.05 35.90
N LYS A 1170 -24.94 11.96 36.09
CA LYS A 1170 -25.35 12.44 37.42
C LYS A 1170 -26.29 11.49 38.12
N HIS A 1171 -27.37 11.06 37.46
CA HIS A 1171 -28.34 10.11 37.99
C HIS A 1171 -29.24 9.61 36.84
N PRO A 1172 -29.93 8.47 36.99
CA PRO A 1172 -30.89 8.01 35.98
C PRO A 1172 -32.10 8.94 35.92
N GLU A 1173 -32.81 8.91 34.80
CA GLU A 1173 -34.02 9.72 34.64
C GLU A 1173 -35.06 9.33 35.71
N VAL A 1174 -35.34 10.22 36.65
CA VAL A 1174 -36.37 10.01 37.67
C VAL A 1174 -37.73 10.33 37.06
N ASN A 1175 -38.39 9.33 36.50
CA ASN A 1175 -39.80 9.43 36.10
C ASN A 1175 -40.72 9.45 37.33
N GLY A 1176 -40.86 10.61 37.98
CA GLY A 1176 -41.67 10.80 39.19
C GLY A 1176 -42.00 12.27 39.53
N ILE A 1177 -43.22 12.47 40.06
CA ILE A 1177 -43.90 13.75 40.37
C ILE A 1177 -42.97 14.77 41.04
N ARG A 1178 -42.75 15.93 40.41
CA ARG A 1178 -41.77 16.93 40.89
C ARG A 1178 -42.27 18.06 41.78
N GLU A 1179 -43.57 18.34 41.96
CA GLU A 1179 -43.96 19.52 42.76
C GLU A 1179 -45.36 19.45 43.39
N SER A 1180 -45.45 19.81 44.68
CA SER A 1180 -46.70 20.19 45.34
C SER A 1180 -46.90 21.70 45.16
N ALA A 1181 -47.68 22.11 44.15
CA ALA A 1181 -48.08 23.50 43.99
C ALA A 1181 -49.41 23.75 44.71
N ILE A 1182 -49.45 24.76 45.59
CA ILE A 1182 -50.71 25.37 46.03
C ILE A 1182 -51.26 26.13 44.82
N VAL A 1183 -52.41 25.69 44.29
CA VAL A 1183 -53.05 26.37 43.16
C VAL A 1183 -53.83 27.57 43.70
N GLU A 1184 -53.29 28.78 43.52
CA GLU A 1184 -54.09 30.01 43.67
C GLU A 1184 -55.16 30.11 42.57
N LYS A 1185 -56.28 30.72 42.96
CA LYS A 1185 -57.59 30.64 42.33
C LYS A 1185 -57.71 31.48 41.04
N THR A 1186 -56.74 31.47 40.14
CA THR A 1186 -56.80 32.22 38.86
C THR A 1186 -55.80 31.71 37.81
N SER A 1187 -56.07 30.59 37.13
CA SER A 1187 -55.41 30.30 35.83
C SER A 1187 -56.19 29.29 34.96
N ASN A 1188 -56.36 29.62 33.67
CA ASN A 1188 -57.22 29.00 32.65
C ASN A 1188 -56.82 27.57 32.17
N GLY A 1189 -56.33 26.67 33.04
CA GLY A 1189 -56.00 25.28 32.67
C GLY A 1189 -57.02 24.28 33.20
N TYR A 1190 -57.52 23.37 32.35
CA TYR A 1190 -58.38 22.27 32.78
C TYR A 1190 -57.57 21.21 33.55
N VAL A 1191 -58.08 20.78 34.70
CA VAL A 1191 -57.53 19.71 35.54
C VAL A 1191 -58.33 18.43 35.29
N TYR A 1192 -57.66 17.28 35.28
CA TYR A 1192 -58.27 15.96 35.11
C TYR A 1192 -57.87 15.03 36.26
N ASP A 1193 -58.70 14.05 36.61
CA ASP A 1193 -58.27 12.96 37.50
C ASP A 1193 -57.47 11.88 36.74
N LEU A 1194 -57.00 10.86 37.45
CA LEU A 1194 -56.23 9.75 36.86
C LEU A 1194 -57.02 8.89 35.87
N GLN A 1195 -58.33 9.08 35.78
CA GLN A 1195 -59.22 8.40 34.83
C GLN A 1195 -59.54 9.31 33.63
N GLY A 1196 -58.91 10.48 33.52
CA GLY A 1196 -59.10 11.43 32.42
C GLY A 1196 -60.38 12.26 32.52
N ARG A 1197 -61.07 12.27 33.67
CA ARG A 1197 -62.30 13.05 33.87
C ARG A 1197 -61.95 14.46 34.28
N LYS A 1198 -62.60 15.45 33.66
CA LYS A 1198 -62.36 16.88 33.91
C LYS A 1198 -62.88 17.30 35.29
N ILE A 1199 -62.01 17.86 36.11
CA ILE A 1199 -62.27 18.27 37.50
C ILE A 1199 -62.27 19.78 37.61
N ARG A 1200 -63.37 20.33 38.13
CA ARG A 1200 -63.59 21.78 38.23
C ARG A 1200 -62.97 22.38 39.51
N LEU A 1201 -62.88 21.59 40.59
CA LEU A 1201 -62.31 21.93 41.89
C LEU A 1201 -61.60 20.68 42.44
N PRO A 1202 -60.28 20.52 42.26
CA PRO A 1202 -59.57 19.36 42.78
C PRO A 1202 -59.47 19.42 44.32
N GLN A 1203 -59.71 18.28 44.99
CA GLN A 1203 -59.52 18.10 46.44
C GLN A 1203 -58.16 17.46 46.74
N ARG A 1204 -57.88 17.06 47.98
CA ARG A 1204 -56.64 16.38 48.35
C ARG A 1204 -56.47 15.07 47.54
N GLY A 1205 -55.48 15.00 46.66
CA GLY A 1205 -55.32 13.86 45.75
C GLY A 1205 -54.40 14.12 44.55
N LEU A 1206 -54.24 13.11 43.68
CA LEU A 1206 -53.38 13.15 42.50
C LEU A 1206 -54.20 13.44 41.23
N TYR A 1207 -53.78 14.44 40.45
CA TYR A 1207 -54.48 14.93 39.26
C TYR A 1207 -53.53 15.09 38.08
N ILE A 1208 -54.08 15.29 36.88
CA ILE A 1208 -53.36 15.53 35.61
C ILE A 1208 -53.73 16.92 35.09
N ARG A 1209 -52.73 17.76 34.79
CA ARG A 1209 -52.92 19.06 34.11
C ARG A 1209 -51.83 19.19 33.04
N ASN A 1210 -52.22 19.50 31.80
CA ASN A 1210 -51.31 19.57 30.65
C ASN A 1210 -50.42 18.31 30.50
N GLY A 1211 -50.99 17.12 30.69
CA GLY A 1211 -50.28 15.84 30.57
C GLY A 1211 -49.34 15.48 31.73
N ARG A 1212 -49.27 16.30 32.79
CA ARG A 1212 -48.38 16.06 33.95
C ARG A 1212 -49.18 15.75 35.21
N LYS A 1213 -48.71 14.76 36.00
CA LYS A 1213 -49.29 14.38 37.30
C LYS A 1213 -48.86 15.38 38.38
N PHE A 1214 -49.80 15.88 39.18
CA PHE A 1214 -49.55 16.80 40.30
C PHE A 1214 -50.46 16.48 41.50
N ILE A 1215 -50.01 16.79 42.72
CA ILE A 1215 -50.74 16.52 43.96
C ILE A 1215 -51.36 17.81 44.48
N VAL A 1216 -52.67 17.78 44.72
CA VAL A 1216 -53.36 18.79 45.52
C VAL A 1216 -53.34 18.31 46.97
N LYS A 1217 -52.81 19.14 47.87
CA LYS A 1217 -52.53 18.81 49.28
C LYS A 1217 -53.71 19.05 50.20
#